data_AF-A0A485K5Z2-F1
#
_entry.id   AF-A0A485K5Z2-F1
#
_cell.length_a   1.000
_cell.length_b   1.000
_cell.length_c   1.000
_cell.angle_alpha   90.00
_cell.angle_beta   90.00
_cell.angle_gamma   90.00
#
_symmetry.space_group_name_H-M   'P 1'
#
loop_
_entity.id
_entity.type
_entity.pdbx_description
1 polymer ?
#
loop_
_entity_poly.entity_id
_entity_poly.type
_entity_poly.pdbx_seq_one_letter_code
_entity_poly.pdbx_strand_id
1 'polypeptide(L)'
;MPATASTNNGGTRAEQNEAALQYTPTASSFSSEHLPGAPIIPDCVHWSADCKLACVTDESVMISTFLNKELSRYLLHPPFLTRYFLSLPQKDNAMLLPPPLEGTEDATDTPGTMTYRILNEQTRKQSSNPREISLAKGDAAMTFMSAVWGPRGSAPNSSCAIVTLTSNGHIGLHYASALDLNWKEMAVFSNALKEFVSASDWSHLQSPAGAFNADLQFAVPLPPFPHQQRSKLSDETKRRRLTESATFVQTSDLLSVTSVAWSVACATDTETHSLLAFCGRRITTVWRYVHGGAVIRPLEHVAAAHTGPYGWPTCSAWMHMETSALAVGTSMGNVVLLALKATELSIERVIRTPHLQPVYSVQYTLHDIAVAAGNHIAVWQTADGATEAARTWVAHESNVTALELNHFDDTLFSASTDGCVKCWNKASGALIPLDYLPKHNYPIFGLSLSPNSVQLACGYVCPPAAKPSRITQADTTYARLSSGLECFAAPNARSAQLLAASVESQSSLDSLGDILSYCHAENAAFLTKQSEMRVLHVTAPTVHSAPLFSDFCSILEAKYTELNSQTQWSLPLFLQVAYQVWTNMPVSDDGGARTRLRQLIMCYWCETTLESNADPTSLLLMADFLWLIGSTKCPMTTLSSNLVKTVYKKHGTNADMERFKSGQGTLPVRETCGMCTAEVPITKTVMEPVCGNGHALERCFVTLRIIDSATVVWKCMVCEAFAHFNDEDVEMVCRLCGSFCQKIEY
;
A
#
# COMPACT_ATOMS: atom_id res chain seq x y z
N MET A 1 3.85 65.83 -22.43
CA MET A 1 2.47 65.48 -22.01
C MET A 1 1.51 65.89 -23.12
N PRO A 2 0.40 65.18 -23.39
CA PRO A 2 0.27 63.71 -23.50
C PRO A 2 -0.55 63.28 -24.77
N ALA A 3 -0.39 62.01 -25.14
CA ALA A 3 -1.44 61.01 -25.42
C ALA A 3 -2.44 61.23 -26.58
N THR A 4 -2.46 60.28 -27.53
CA THR A 4 -3.33 59.07 -27.54
C THR A 4 -3.16 58.36 -28.89
N ALA A 5 -2.63 57.14 -28.89
CA ALA A 5 -2.76 56.23 -30.03
C ALA A 5 -2.71 54.78 -29.53
N SER A 6 -3.79 54.07 -29.81
CA SER A 6 -3.96 52.63 -29.65
C SER A 6 -2.90 51.87 -30.45
N THR A 7 -2.08 51.07 -29.77
CA THR A 7 -1.15 50.12 -30.42
C THR A 7 -1.60 48.68 -30.17
N ASN A 8 -1.82 47.99 -31.29
CA ASN A 8 -1.82 46.54 -31.45
C ASN A 8 -0.76 45.87 -30.55
N ASN A 9 -1.18 45.01 -29.63
CA ASN A 9 -0.31 43.98 -29.07
C ASN A 9 -0.42 42.72 -29.95
N GLY A 10 0.35 42.72 -31.03
CA GLY A 10 0.86 41.50 -31.62
C GLY A 10 2.07 41.05 -30.80
N GLY A 11 1.83 40.17 -29.82
CA GLY A 11 2.87 39.56 -28.98
C GLY A 11 2.72 38.04 -29.00
N THR A 12 3.47 37.41 -29.91
CA THR A 12 3.99 36.04 -29.88
C THR A 12 3.40 35.05 -28.86
N ARG A 13 2.27 34.43 -29.21
CA ARG A 13 1.70 33.24 -28.54
C ARG A 13 2.40 31.92 -28.95
N ALA A 14 3.56 32.00 -29.60
CA ALA A 14 4.23 30.86 -30.22
C ALA A 14 5.36 30.26 -29.36
N GLU A 15 5.92 31.02 -28.40
CA GLU A 15 7.04 30.54 -27.56
C GLU A 15 6.59 29.85 -26.26
N GLN A 16 5.29 29.86 -25.92
CA GLN A 16 4.77 29.16 -24.73
C GLN A 16 4.41 27.68 -24.98
N ASN A 17 4.44 27.21 -26.23
CA ASN A 17 3.91 25.88 -26.58
C ASN A 17 4.96 24.75 -26.69
N GLU A 18 6.26 25.06 -26.66
CA GLU A 18 7.29 24.01 -26.62
C GLU A 18 7.59 23.51 -25.19
N ALA A 19 7.20 24.27 -24.17
CA ALA A 19 7.33 23.88 -22.76
C ALA A 19 6.18 22.97 -22.25
N ALA A 20 5.16 22.70 -23.07
CA ALA A 20 3.93 22.00 -22.66
C ALA A 20 3.96 20.47 -22.87
N LEU A 21 5.14 19.88 -23.11
CA LEU A 21 5.28 18.46 -23.48
C LEU A 21 5.81 17.56 -22.36
N GLN A 22 6.13 18.13 -21.21
CA GLN A 22 6.70 17.39 -20.08
C GLN A 22 5.82 17.56 -18.85
N TYR A 23 5.55 16.45 -18.17
CA TYR A 23 4.93 16.45 -16.86
C TYR A 23 5.73 17.35 -15.91
N THR A 24 5.12 18.46 -15.48
CA THR A 24 5.71 19.41 -14.54
C THR A 24 5.15 19.16 -13.15
N PRO A 25 5.98 18.75 -12.18
CA PRO A 25 5.50 18.43 -10.85
C PRO A 25 5.05 19.69 -10.11
N THR A 26 4.05 19.52 -9.24
CA THR A 26 3.60 20.60 -8.35
C THR A 26 4.75 21.00 -7.41
N ALA A 27 5.03 22.31 -7.28
CA ALA A 27 6.19 22.80 -6.51
C ALA A 27 6.17 22.42 -5.01
N SER A 28 5.00 22.11 -4.47
CA SER A 28 4.80 21.65 -3.08
C SER A 28 4.94 20.13 -2.90
N SER A 29 5.05 19.36 -3.99
CA SER A 29 5.33 17.93 -3.92
C SER A 29 6.79 17.72 -3.48
N PHE A 30 7.01 16.75 -2.59
CA PHE A 30 8.38 16.42 -2.16
C PHE A 30 8.96 15.25 -2.99
N SER A 31 8.11 14.48 -3.67
CA SER A 31 8.51 13.52 -4.68
C SER A 31 7.54 13.55 -5.86
N SER A 32 8.07 13.31 -7.05
CA SER A 32 7.30 13.21 -8.27
C SER A 32 7.93 12.16 -9.20
N GLU A 33 7.11 11.33 -9.82
CA GLU A 33 7.54 10.26 -10.71
C GLU A 33 6.74 10.28 -12.01
N HIS A 34 7.40 9.90 -13.11
CA HIS A 34 6.73 9.70 -14.40
C HIS A 34 6.35 8.22 -14.55
N LEU A 35 5.10 7.98 -14.93
CA LEU A 35 4.55 6.65 -15.14
C LEU A 35 4.53 6.33 -16.65
N PRO A 36 4.94 5.11 -17.06
CA PRO A 36 5.10 4.76 -18.47
C PRO A 36 3.78 4.54 -19.24
N GLY A 37 2.68 4.27 -18.53
CA GLY A 37 1.34 4.06 -19.09
C GLY A 37 0.33 5.06 -18.56
N ALA A 38 -0.97 4.80 -18.74
CA ALA A 38 -2.03 5.61 -18.15
C ALA A 38 -3.07 4.74 -17.42
N PRO A 39 -3.58 5.17 -16.25
CA PRO A 39 -4.67 4.47 -15.59
C PRO A 39 -5.93 4.48 -16.45
N ILE A 40 -6.59 3.33 -16.52
CA ILE A 40 -7.85 3.15 -17.27
C ILE A 40 -9.05 3.49 -16.37
N ILE A 41 -8.98 3.09 -15.11
CA ILE A 41 -10.06 3.18 -14.13
C ILE A 41 -9.64 4.16 -13.02
N PRO A 42 -10.57 4.97 -12.48
CA PRO A 42 -10.33 5.75 -11.28
C PRO A 42 -9.94 4.88 -10.08
N ASP A 43 -9.35 5.50 -9.07
CA ASP A 43 -8.83 4.84 -7.87
C ASP A 43 -7.70 3.84 -8.19
N CYS A 44 -6.68 4.31 -8.91
CA CYS A 44 -5.59 3.48 -9.43
C CYS A 44 -4.32 3.43 -8.57
N VAL A 45 -4.29 4.15 -7.45
CA VAL A 45 -3.11 4.26 -6.57
C VAL A 45 -3.49 3.67 -5.23
N HIS A 46 -2.67 2.77 -4.67
CA HIS A 46 -2.94 2.14 -3.38
C HIS A 46 -1.66 1.93 -2.57
N TRP A 47 -1.70 2.31 -1.29
CA TRP A 47 -0.67 1.98 -0.32
C TRP A 47 -0.91 0.63 0.35
N SER A 48 0.16 -0.13 0.55
CA SER A 48 0.15 -1.32 1.40
C SER A 48 0.42 -0.97 2.87
N ALA A 49 0.02 -1.85 3.78
CA ALA A 49 0.34 -1.71 5.21
C ALA A 49 1.86 -1.73 5.50
N ASP A 50 2.66 -2.34 4.62
CA ASP A 50 4.13 -2.33 4.71
C ASP A 50 4.80 -1.14 4.00
N CYS A 51 4.02 -0.12 3.62
CA CYS A 51 4.49 1.14 3.01
C CYS A 51 5.10 0.98 1.59
N LYS A 52 4.49 0.13 0.77
CA LYS A 52 4.71 0.06 -0.68
C LYS A 52 3.57 0.73 -1.41
N LEU A 53 3.89 1.43 -2.48
CA LEU A 53 2.92 2.16 -3.30
C LEU A 53 2.71 1.42 -4.62
N ALA A 54 1.48 0.95 -4.87
CA ALA A 54 1.09 0.41 -6.16
C ALA A 54 0.38 1.48 -6.98
N CYS A 55 0.72 1.57 -8.27
CA CYS A 55 -0.03 2.34 -9.25
C CYS A 55 -0.38 1.47 -10.44
N VAL A 56 -1.67 1.35 -10.73
CA VAL A 56 -2.21 0.55 -11.82
C VAL A 56 -2.25 1.39 -13.09
N THR A 57 -1.55 0.95 -14.13
CA THR A 57 -1.61 1.53 -15.48
C THR A 57 -2.14 0.50 -16.48
N ASP A 58 -2.49 0.93 -17.69
CA ASP A 58 -2.97 0.07 -18.77
C ASP A 58 -2.01 -1.09 -19.09
N GLU A 59 -0.71 -0.82 -19.10
CA GLU A 59 0.33 -1.78 -19.51
C GLU A 59 0.96 -2.56 -18.35
N SER A 60 1.01 -1.99 -17.14
CA SER A 60 1.69 -2.60 -15.99
C SER A 60 1.18 -2.08 -14.65
N VAL A 61 1.41 -2.83 -13.57
CA VAL A 61 1.27 -2.32 -12.21
C VAL A 61 2.66 -1.95 -11.71
N MET A 62 2.89 -0.65 -11.48
CA MET A 62 4.12 -0.15 -10.88
C MET A 62 4.04 -0.33 -9.37
N ILE A 63 5.01 -1.02 -8.78
CA ILE A 63 5.19 -1.11 -7.34
C ILE A 63 6.44 -0.34 -6.98
N SER A 64 6.24 0.75 -6.26
CA SER A 64 7.30 1.56 -5.69
C SER A 64 7.52 1.16 -4.23
N THR A 65 8.72 0.68 -3.93
CA THR A 65 9.11 0.30 -2.57
C THR A 65 10.14 1.30 -2.08
N PHE A 66 9.86 1.92 -0.94
CA PHE A 66 10.87 2.67 -0.20
C PHE A 66 11.85 1.68 0.42
N LEU A 67 13.10 1.73 -0.03
CA LEU A 67 14.03 0.65 0.25
C LEU A 67 14.66 0.73 1.64
N ASN A 68 14.57 -0.44 2.23
CA ASN A 68 15.36 -1.08 3.25
C ASN A 68 16.89 -0.86 3.15
N LYS A 69 17.56 -0.69 4.30
CA LYS A 69 18.99 -0.35 4.45
C LYS A 69 19.93 -1.38 3.81
N GLU A 70 19.55 -2.64 3.67
CA GLU A 70 20.43 -3.66 3.08
C GLU A 70 20.68 -3.52 1.57
N LEU A 71 19.67 -3.09 0.81
CA LEU A 71 19.81 -2.86 -0.65
C LEU A 71 20.65 -1.59 -0.93
N SER A 72 20.82 -0.72 0.07
CA SER A 72 21.73 0.44 -0.01
C SER A 72 23.21 0.04 -0.02
N ARG A 73 23.58 -1.16 0.43
CA ARG A 73 24.98 -1.63 0.40
C ARG A 73 25.50 -1.88 -1.02
N TYR A 74 24.60 -2.18 -1.96
CA TYR A 74 24.93 -2.47 -3.36
C TYR A 74 24.80 -1.25 -4.27
N LEU A 75 24.30 -0.12 -3.77
CA LEU A 75 23.97 1.05 -4.58
C LEU A 75 24.58 2.32 -3.96
N LEU A 76 25.31 3.11 -4.78
CA LEU A 76 26.23 4.13 -4.29
C LEU A 76 25.57 5.42 -3.72
N HIS A 77 24.28 5.68 -3.94
CA HIS A 77 23.62 6.93 -3.49
C HIS A 77 22.14 6.78 -3.05
N PRO A 78 21.78 7.04 -1.78
CA PRO A 78 20.37 7.18 -1.33
C PRO A 78 19.74 8.52 -1.77
N PRO A 79 18.39 8.64 -1.88
CA PRO A 79 17.35 7.66 -1.56
C PRO A 79 16.98 6.74 -2.73
N PHE A 80 16.58 5.51 -2.39
CA PHE A 80 16.15 4.51 -3.37
C PHE A 80 14.64 4.26 -3.28
N LEU A 81 13.90 4.75 -4.27
CA LEU A 81 12.62 4.14 -4.67
C LEU A 81 12.97 3.04 -5.68
N THR A 82 12.91 1.75 -5.29
CA THR A 82 12.91 0.68 -6.30
C THR A 82 11.55 0.66 -6.95
N ARG A 83 11.57 0.61 -8.28
CA ARG A 83 10.38 0.41 -9.09
C ARG A 83 10.43 -1.00 -9.65
N TYR A 84 9.39 -1.74 -9.38
CA TYR A 84 9.13 -3.00 -10.06
C TYR A 84 7.87 -2.83 -10.90
N PHE A 85 7.91 -3.30 -12.15
CA PHE A 85 6.75 -3.29 -13.04
C PHE A 85 6.26 -4.71 -13.21
N LEU A 86 5.06 -4.99 -12.70
CA LEU A 86 4.38 -6.24 -12.97
C LEU A 86 4.01 -6.30 -14.45
N SER A 87 4.52 -7.34 -15.12
CA SER A 87 4.18 -7.62 -16.50
C SER A 87 2.84 -8.33 -16.57
N LEU A 88 2.13 -8.15 -17.69
CA LEU A 88 0.88 -8.86 -17.94
C LEU A 88 1.11 -10.39 -17.90
N PRO A 89 0.14 -11.16 -17.34
CA PRO A 89 0.25 -12.61 -17.27
C PRO A 89 0.32 -13.21 -18.68
N GLN A 90 0.96 -14.38 -18.77
CA GLN A 90 0.96 -15.13 -20.02
C GLN A 90 -0.47 -15.51 -20.41
N LYS A 91 -0.71 -15.57 -21.72
CA LYS A 91 -2.03 -15.82 -22.28
C LYS A 91 -2.61 -17.15 -21.76
N ASP A 92 -3.69 -17.06 -20.99
CA ASP A 92 -4.41 -18.22 -20.50
C ASP A 92 -5.18 -18.89 -21.67
N ASN A 93 -4.82 -20.13 -22.00
CA ASN A 93 -5.47 -20.91 -23.05
C ASN A 93 -6.85 -21.45 -22.60
N ALA A 94 -7.17 -21.37 -21.30
CA ALA A 94 -8.43 -21.83 -20.73
C ALA A 94 -9.54 -20.76 -20.72
N MET A 95 -9.41 -19.71 -21.53
CA MET A 95 -10.45 -18.68 -21.66
C MET A 95 -11.65 -19.23 -22.44
N LEU A 96 -12.87 -18.90 -22.01
CA LEU A 96 -14.08 -19.25 -22.76
C LEU A 96 -14.04 -18.58 -24.12
N LEU A 97 -13.72 -19.36 -25.15
CA LEU A 97 -13.81 -18.90 -26.52
C LEU A 97 -15.29 -18.76 -26.88
N PRO A 98 -15.67 -17.69 -27.60
CA PRO A 98 -17.02 -17.60 -28.13
C PRO A 98 -17.28 -18.84 -29.00
N PRO A 99 -18.46 -19.48 -28.89
CA PRO A 99 -18.77 -20.67 -29.67
C PRO A 99 -18.60 -20.36 -31.17
N PRO A 100 -17.91 -21.22 -31.94
CA PRO A 100 -17.72 -21.01 -33.37
C PRO A 100 -19.09 -20.97 -34.05
N LEU A 101 -19.41 -19.84 -34.67
CA LEU A 101 -20.65 -19.69 -35.42
C LEU A 101 -20.46 -20.21 -36.84
N GLU A 102 -21.27 -21.19 -37.26
CA GLU A 102 -21.40 -21.54 -38.67
C GLU A 102 -22.35 -20.54 -39.38
N GLY A 103 -21.85 -19.84 -40.41
CA GLY A 103 -22.63 -18.95 -41.28
C GLY A 103 -22.34 -17.46 -41.10
N THR A 104 -22.76 -16.63 -42.07
CA THR A 104 -22.50 -15.18 -42.11
C THR A 104 -23.08 -14.47 -40.89
N GLU A 105 -22.31 -13.49 -40.38
CA GLU A 105 -22.60 -12.66 -39.21
C GLU A 105 -23.83 -11.76 -39.41
N ASP A 106 -25.02 -12.34 -39.34
CA ASP A 106 -26.27 -11.58 -39.32
C ASP A 106 -26.87 -11.50 -37.90
N ALA A 107 -27.59 -10.41 -37.67
CA ALA A 107 -28.03 -9.79 -36.40
C ALA A 107 -29.01 -10.60 -35.51
N THR A 108 -28.73 -11.87 -35.23
CA THR A 108 -29.57 -12.71 -34.35
C THR A 108 -28.82 -13.23 -33.12
N ASP A 109 -27.81 -12.51 -32.64
CA ASP A 109 -27.16 -12.84 -31.38
C ASP A 109 -27.81 -12.03 -30.24
N THR A 110 -27.86 -12.61 -29.05
CA THR A 110 -28.39 -11.90 -27.87
C THR A 110 -27.62 -10.59 -27.64
N PRO A 111 -28.28 -9.53 -27.13
CA PRO A 111 -27.60 -8.29 -26.76
C PRO A 111 -26.42 -8.58 -25.81
N GLY A 112 -25.25 -8.01 -26.08
CA GLY A 112 -24.03 -8.23 -25.29
C GLY A 112 -23.08 -9.29 -25.86
N THR A 113 -23.56 -10.29 -26.60
CA THR A 113 -22.69 -11.32 -27.21
C THR A 113 -21.68 -10.71 -28.19
N MET A 114 -22.10 -9.71 -28.96
CA MET A 114 -21.22 -8.98 -29.88
C MET A 114 -20.10 -8.23 -29.15
N THR A 115 -20.41 -7.55 -28.04
CA THR A 115 -19.41 -6.84 -27.24
C THR A 115 -18.38 -7.80 -26.66
N TYR A 116 -18.83 -8.94 -26.12
CA TYR A 116 -17.93 -9.96 -25.60
C TYR A 116 -17.09 -10.62 -26.69
N ARG A 117 -17.64 -10.85 -27.89
CA ARG A 117 -16.84 -11.32 -29.04
C ARG A 117 -15.79 -10.30 -29.41
N ILE A 118 -16.13 -9.03 -29.54
CA ILE A 118 -15.18 -7.97 -29.87
C ILE A 118 -14.02 -7.90 -28.87
N LEU A 119 -14.29 -8.14 -27.58
CA LEU A 119 -13.27 -8.16 -26.52
C LEU A 119 -12.43 -9.45 -26.52
N ASN A 120 -13.03 -10.60 -26.85
CA ASN A 120 -12.39 -11.92 -26.73
C ASN A 120 -11.92 -12.53 -28.07
N GLU A 121 -12.18 -11.89 -29.20
CA GLU A 121 -11.80 -12.38 -30.53
C GLU A 121 -10.33 -12.07 -30.81
N GLN A 122 -9.49 -13.02 -30.40
CA GLN A 122 -8.03 -12.95 -30.52
C GLN A 122 -7.52 -13.02 -31.96
N THR A 123 -8.41 -13.15 -32.94
CA THR A 123 -8.09 -13.19 -34.38
C THR A 123 -8.97 -12.23 -35.16
N ARG A 124 -9.03 -10.96 -34.75
CA ARG A 124 -9.38 -9.91 -35.71
C ARG A 124 -8.32 -9.88 -36.80
N LYS A 125 -8.58 -10.57 -37.91
CA LYS A 125 -7.97 -10.21 -39.19
C LYS A 125 -8.14 -8.71 -39.33
N GLN A 126 -7.03 -8.01 -39.51
CA GLN A 126 -6.93 -6.58 -39.83
C GLN A 126 -8.23 -6.12 -40.49
N SER A 127 -9.07 -5.37 -39.75
CA SER A 127 -10.27 -4.83 -40.36
C SER A 127 -9.82 -3.94 -41.51
N SER A 128 -10.46 -4.07 -42.67
CA SER A 128 -10.13 -3.29 -43.87
C SER A 128 -10.43 -1.79 -43.71
N ASN A 129 -10.93 -1.39 -42.54
CA ASN A 129 -11.26 -0.03 -42.17
C ASN A 129 -10.11 0.59 -41.34
N PRO A 130 -9.27 1.46 -41.95
CA PRO A 130 -8.15 2.09 -41.25
C PRO A 130 -8.55 3.04 -40.12
N ARG A 131 -9.85 3.34 -39.94
CA ARG A 131 -10.36 4.11 -38.79
C ARG A 131 -10.60 3.25 -37.55
N GLU A 132 -10.81 1.94 -37.70
CA GLU A 132 -10.93 1.01 -36.56
C GLU A 132 -9.56 0.56 -36.03
N ILE A 133 -8.52 0.70 -36.86
CA ILE A 133 -7.12 0.43 -36.51
C ILE A 133 -6.63 1.34 -35.35
N SER A 134 -7.21 2.54 -35.16
CA SER A 134 -6.74 3.45 -34.09
C SER A 134 -7.23 3.09 -32.68
N LEU A 135 -8.16 2.13 -32.55
CA LEU A 135 -8.62 1.59 -31.25
C LEU A 135 -7.96 0.24 -30.94
N ALA A 136 -7.18 -0.32 -31.87
CA ALA A 136 -6.50 -1.59 -31.73
C ALA A 136 -5.00 -1.36 -31.44
N LYS A 137 -4.61 -1.30 -30.17
CA LYS A 137 -3.22 -1.66 -29.81
C LYS A 137 -3.04 -3.14 -30.19
N GLY A 138 -2.03 -3.42 -31.01
CA GLY A 138 -1.69 -4.77 -31.50
C GLY A 138 -1.21 -5.68 -30.37
N ASP A 139 -1.42 -6.98 -30.56
CA ASP A 139 -1.01 -8.11 -29.71
C ASP A 139 -1.27 -7.97 -28.19
N ALA A 140 -2.36 -8.63 -27.76
CA ALA A 140 -2.86 -8.84 -26.38
C ALA A 140 -4.00 -7.91 -25.93
N ALA A 141 -5.24 -8.41 -26.02
CA ALA A 141 -6.46 -7.79 -25.47
C ALA A 141 -6.55 -7.87 -23.91
N MET A 142 -5.43 -7.80 -23.20
CA MET A 142 -5.33 -7.92 -21.74
C MET A 142 -4.75 -6.61 -21.19
N THR A 143 -5.45 -5.96 -20.27
CA THR A 143 -4.97 -4.76 -19.55
C THR A 143 -5.24 -4.91 -18.05
N PHE A 144 -4.44 -4.26 -17.20
CA PHE A 144 -4.74 -4.22 -15.77
C PHE A 144 -5.89 -3.25 -15.49
N MET A 145 -6.86 -3.69 -14.68
CA MET A 145 -8.01 -2.89 -14.26
C MET A 145 -7.85 -2.36 -12.84
N SER A 146 -7.41 -3.22 -11.92
CA SER A 146 -7.32 -2.89 -10.49
C SER A 146 -6.27 -3.77 -9.83
N ALA A 147 -5.71 -3.29 -8.70
CA ALA A 147 -4.83 -4.06 -7.86
C ALA A 147 -5.14 -3.75 -6.39
N VAL A 148 -5.15 -4.77 -5.54
CA VAL A 148 -5.53 -4.64 -4.13
C VAL A 148 -4.46 -5.28 -3.26
N TRP A 149 -4.02 -4.54 -2.25
CA TRP A 149 -3.07 -5.04 -1.26
C TRP A 149 -3.76 -5.95 -0.25
N GLY A 150 -3.08 -7.04 0.09
CA GLY A 150 -3.43 -7.86 1.23
C GLY A 150 -2.94 -7.26 2.53
N PRO A 151 -3.55 -7.67 3.66
CA PRO A 151 -3.06 -7.29 4.97
C PRO A 151 -1.63 -7.79 5.19
N ARG A 152 -0.94 -7.19 6.15
CA ARG A 152 0.39 -7.61 6.57
C ARG A 152 0.38 -9.09 7.00
N GLY A 153 1.37 -9.86 6.55
CA GLY A 153 1.42 -11.32 6.80
C GLY A 153 0.79 -12.18 5.70
N SER A 154 0.15 -11.55 4.70
CA SER A 154 -0.37 -12.27 3.52
C SER A 154 0.74 -12.87 2.65
N ALA A 155 1.97 -12.36 2.74
CA ALA A 155 3.16 -12.91 2.10
C ALA A 155 4.26 -13.26 3.13
N PRO A 156 5.26 -14.08 2.76
CA PRO A 156 6.36 -14.45 3.65
C PRO A 156 7.05 -13.25 4.30
N ASN A 157 7.65 -13.47 5.48
CA ASN A 157 8.34 -12.45 6.27
C ASN A 157 7.44 -11.28 6.71
N SER A 158 6.18 -11.53 7.06
CA SER A 158 5.20 -10.50 7.44
C SER A 158 4.97 -9.42 6.36
N SER A 159 5.22 -9.72 5.08
CA SER A 159 5.04 -8.75 3.99
C SER A 159 3.62 -8.75 3.43
N CYS A 160 3.27 -7.71 2.66
CA CYS A 160 1.98 -7.63 1.98
C CYS A 160 2.07 -8.25 0.57
N ALA A 161 1.14 -9.14 0.25
CA ALA A 161 0.89 -9.62 -1.11
C ALA A 161 -0.03 -8.64 -1.86
N ILE A 162 -0.01 -8.68 -3.19
CA ILE A 162 -0.91 -7.91 -4.05
C ILE A 162 -1.71 -8.84 -4.95
N VAL A 163 -3.01 -8.62 -5.05
CA VAL A 163 -3.88 -9.28 -6.03
C VAL A 163 -4.14 -8.31 -7.16
N THR A 164 -3.97 -8.77 -8.40
CA THR A 164 -4.21 -7.97 -9.60
C THR A 164 -5.41 -8.51 -10.36
N LEU A 165 -6.21 -7.61 -10.93
CA LEU A 165 -7.35 -7.91 -11.79
C LEU A 165 -7.07 -7.35 -13.19
N THR A 166 -7.31 -8.18 -14.20
CA THR A 166 -7.19 -7.77 -15.62
C THR A 166 -8.56 -7.70 -16.30
N SER A 167 -8.62 -7.05 -17.46
CA SER A 167 -9.81 -6.89 -18.30
C SER A 167 -10.51 -8.19 -18.69
N ASN A 168 -9.79 -9.32 -18.69
CA ASN A 168 -10.35 -10.62 -19.06
C ASN A 168 -10.74 -11.48 -17.85
N GLY A 169 -10.77 -10.89 -16.65
CA GLY A 169 -11.15 -11.58 -15.41
C GLY A 169 -10.04 -12.47 -14.85
N HIS A 170 -8.79 -12.32 -15.30
CA HIS A 170 -7.66 -12.99 -14.66
C HIS A 170 -7.34 -12.32 -13.33
N ILE A 171 -7.32 -13.13 -12.26
CA ILE A 171 -7.02 -12.71 -10.90
C ILE A 171 -5.75 -13.41 -10.46
N GLY A 172 -4.64 -12.66 -10.38
CA GLY A 172 -3.32 -13.19 -10.05
C GLY A 172 -2.81 -12.66 -8.72
N LEU A 173 -2.35 -13.55 -7.85
CA LEU A 173 -1.65 -13.24 -6.60
C LEU A 173 -0.15 -13.08 -6.85
N HIS A 174 0.40 -11.95 -6.42
CA HIS A 174 1.81 -11.64 -6.55
C HIS A 174 2.39 -11.26 -5.19
N TYR A 175 3.58 -11.75 -4.89
CA TYR A 175 4.40 -11.24 -3.79
C TYR A 175 5.89 -11.39 -4.12
N ALA A 176 6.72 -10.62 -3.44
CA ALA A 176 8.17 -10.69 -3.62
C ALA A 176 8.71 -11.99 -3.00
N SER A 177 9.35 -12.85 -3.80
CA SER A 177 9.82 -14.16 -3.34
C SER A 177 11.09 -14.09 -2.48
N ALA A 178 11.81 -12.96 -2.46
CA ALA A 178 13.08 -12.77 -1.72
C ALA A 178 13.49 -11.28 -1.65
N LEU A 179 14.67 -11.02 -1.07
CA LEU A 179 15.36 -9.72 -0.97
C LEU A 179 15.46 -8.95 -2.31
N ASP A 180 15.49 -9.67 -3.44
CA ASP A 180 15.62 -9.07 -4.78
C ASP A 180 14.34 -8.34 -5.27
N LEU A 181 13.27 -8.31 -4.46
CA LEU A 181 12.00 -7.65 -4.79
C LEU A 181 11.42 -8.07 -6.15
N ASN A 182 11.72 -9.30 -6.59
CA ASN A 182 11.17 -9.85 -7.82
C ASN A 182 9.73 -10.32 -7.57
N TRP A 183 8.76 -9.58 -8.11
CA TRP A 183 7.35 -9.93 -7.98
C TRP A 183 6.98 -10.96 -9.04
N LYS A 184 6.76 -12.19 -8.59
CA LYS A 184 6.30 -13.30 -9.41
C LYS A 184 4.82 -13.54 -9.17
N GLU A 185 4.14 -14.00 -10.21
CA GLU A 185 2.80 -14.55 -10.07
C GLU A 185 2.90 -15.92 -9.41
N MET A 186 2.31 -16.05 -8.22
CA MET A 186 2.44 -17.24 -7.39
C MET A 186 1.20 -18.13 -7.43
N ALA A 187 0.02 -17.52 -7.58
CA ALA A 187 -1.24 -18.25 -7.70
C ALA A 187 -2.23 -17.51 -8.60
N VAL A 188 -3.05 -18.28 -9.32
CA VAL A 188 -4.11 -17.78 -10.20
C VAL A 188 -5.46 -18.13 -9.60
N PHE A 189 -6.15 -17.14 -9.05
CA PHE A 189 -7.43 -17.30 -8.35
C PHE A 189 -8.64 -17.38 -9.29
N SER A 190 -8.50 -16.92 -10.54
CA SER A 190 -9.56 -17.02 -11.55
C SER A 190 -9.95 -18.48 -11.85
N ASN A 191 -9.02 -19.43 -11.70
CA ASN A 191 -9.31 -20.86 -11.91
C ASN A 191 -10.26 -21.42 -10.84
N ALA A 192 -10.08 -21.04 -9.57
CA ALA A 192 -10.98 -21.44 -8.50
C ALA A 192 -12.41 -20.91 -8.72
N LEU A 193 -12.54 -19.66 -9.20
CA LEU A 193 -13.84 -19.10 -9.57
C LEU A 193 -14.50 -19.85 -10.74
N LYS A 194 -13.73 -20.20 -11.78
CA LYS A 194 -14.22 -21.00 -12.92
C LYS A 194 -14.74 -22.36 -12.46
N GLU A 195 -13.99 -23.05 -11.62
CA GLU A 195 -14.39 -24.35 -11.05
C GLU A 195 -15.68 -24.22 -10.24
N PHE A 196 -15.76 -23.23 -9.34
CA PHE A 196 -16.96 -22.99 -8.53
C PHE A 196 -18.21 -22.67 -9.35
N VAL A 197 -18.09 -21.80 -10.35
CA VAL A 197 -19.21 -21.45 -11.24
C VAL A 197 -19.66 -22.67 -12.05
N SER A 198 -18.73 -23.52 -12.50
CA SER A 198 -19.05 -24.74 -13.25
C SER A 198 -19.69 -25.84 -12.40
N ALA A 199 -19.37 -25.89 -11.10
CA ALA A 199 -19.89 -26.89 -10.17
C ALA A 199 -21.31 -26.56 -9.64
N SER A 200 -21.75 -25.31 -9.78
CA SER A 200 -22.99 -24.80 -9.17
C SER A 200 -24.10 -24.58 -10.20
N ASP A 201 -25.35 -24.85 -9.82
CA ASP A 201 -26.53 -24.63 -10.67
C ASP A 201 -27.07 -23.20 -10.53
N TRP A 202 -26.89 -22.38 -11.57
CA TRP A 202 -27.29 -20.96 -11.60
C TRP A 202 -28.63 -20.69 -12.30
N SER A 203 -29.40 -21.73 -12.59
CA SER A 203 -30.67 -21.64 -13.34
C SER A 203 -31.73 -20.77 -12.67
N HIS A 204 -31.64 -20.58 -11.35
CA HIS A 204 -32.53 -19.76 -10.53
C HIS A 204 -32.25 -18.25 -10.67
N LEU A 205 -31.06 -17.85 -11.13
CA LEU A 205 -30.67 -16.47 -11.40
C LEU A 205 -31.10 -16.05 -12.81
N GLN A 206 -32.38 -16.21 -13.15
CA GLN A 206 -32.89 -15.70 -14.42
C GLN A 206 -32.88 -14.18 -14.41
N SER A 207 -32.26 -13.59 -15.43
CA SER A 207 -32.27 -12.15 -15.66
C SER A 207 -33.72 -11.66 -15.75
N PRO A 208 -34.12 -10.57 -15.09
CA PRO A 208 -35.35 -9.89 -15.43
C PRO A 208 -35.26 -9.49 -16.90
N ALA A 209 -36.04 -10.16 -17.76
CA ALA A 209 -36.18 -9.79 -19.15
C ALA A 209 -36.90 -8.43 -19.21
N GLY A 210 -36.14 -7.33 -19.12
CA GLY A 210 -36.68 -5.97 -19.17
C GLY A 210 -35.86 -4.87 -18.51
N ALA A 211 -34.82 -5.18 -17.72
CA ALA A 211 -34.06 -4.14 -17.02
C ALA A 211 -32.92 -3.49 -17.83
N PHE A 212 -32.53 -4.06 -18.98
CA PHE A 212 -31.37 -3.61 -19.78
C PHE A 212 -31.57 -2.34 -20.61
N ASN A 213 -32.68 -1.61 -20.45
CA ASN A 213 -32.99 -0.47 -21.32
C ASN A 213 -32.33 0.87 -20.93
N ALA A 214 -31.41 0.91 -19.96
CA ALA A 214 -30.67 2.13 -19.61
C ALA A 214 -29.16 1.94 -19.41
N ASP A 215 -28.62 0.73 -19.61
CA ASP A 215 -27.26 0.34 -19.20
C ASP A 215 -26.13 0.76 -20.16
N LEU A 216 -26.42 1.58 -21.17
CA LEU A 216 -25.46 1.87 -22.25
C LEU A 216 -25.33 3.38 -22.51
N GLN A 217 -24.59 4.08 -21.65
CA GLN A 217 -23.83 5.27 -22.09
C GLN A 217 -22.40 4.93 -22.56
N PHE A 218 -22.03 3.64 -22.59
CA PHE A 218 -20.72 3.18 -23.11
C PHE A 218 -20.76 2.17 -24.27
N ALA A 219 -21.92 1.61 -24.64
CA ALA A 219 -22.02 0.97 -25.95
C ALA A 219 -22.42 2.05 -26.95
N VAL A 220 -21.49 2.41 -27.83
CA VAL A 220 -21.84 3.08 -29.08
C VAL A 220 -22.85 2.17 -29.78
N PRO A 221 -24.12 2.58 -29.96
CA PRO A 221 -25.02 1.82 -30.82
C PRO A 221 -24.38 1.84 -32.21
N LEU A 222 -23.91 0.69 -32.66
CA LEU A 222 -23.43 0.56 -34.04
C LEU A 222 -24.60 0.96 -34.95
N PRO A 223 -24.38 1.82 -35.95
CA PRO A 223 -25.43 2.21 -36.86
C PRO A 223 -26.02 0.95 -37.52
N PRO A 224 -27.35 0.87 -37.70
CA PRO A 224 -27.95 -0.27 -38.39
C PRO A 224 -27.35 -0.36 -39.80
N PHE A 225 -26.64 -1.45 -40.09
CA PHE A 225 -26.08 -1.68 -41.41
C PHE A 225 -27.22 -1.63 -42.45
N PRO A 226 -27.09 -0.82 -43.51
CA PRO A 226 -28.12 -0.75 -44.55
C PRO A 226 -28.05 -2.03 -45.40
N HIS A 227 -29.23 -2.65 -45.60
CA HIS A 227 -29.51 -3.90 -46.32
C HIS A 227 -29.30 -5.22 -45.57
N GLN A 228 -30.30 -5.55 -44.74
CA GLN A 228 -30.55 -6.91 -44.24
C GLN A 228 -30.97 -7.83 -45.40
N GLN A 229 -30.12 -8.77 -45.79
CA GLN A 229 -30.58 -9.92 -46.58
C GLN A 229 -31.27 -10.92 -45.65
N ARG A 230 -32.43 -11.46 -46.05
CA ARG A 230 -33.12 -12.52 -45.28
C ARG A 230 -32.18 -13.72 -45.13
N SER A 231 -31.78 -14.04 -43.90
CA SER A 231 -30.87 -15.17 -43.62
C SER A 231 -31.46 -16.47 -44.16
N LYS A 232 -30.67 -17.26 -44.89
CA LYS A 232 -31.04 -18.60 -45.40
C LYS A 232 -30.97 -19.72 -44.35
N LEU A 233 -30.74 -19.37 -43.07
CA LEU A 233 -30.64 -20.33 -41.96
C LEU A 233 -32.01 -20.90 -41.57
N SER A 234 -32.06 -22.20 -41.25
CA SER A 234 -33.26 -22.86 -40.74
C SER A 234 -33.69 -22.28 -39.39
N ASP A 235 -34.98 -22.32 -39.06
CA ASP A 235 -35.46 -21.77 -37.78
C ASP A 235 -34.92 -22.55 -36.57
N GLU A 236 -34.58 -23.83 -36.75
CA GLU A 236 -33.94 -24.66 -35.73
C GLU A 236 -32.48 -24.23 -35.45
N THR A 237 -31.70 -23.92 -36.51
CA THR A 237 -30.33 -23.40 -36.35
C THR A 237 -30.31 -22.01 -35.73
N LYS A 238 -31.29 -21.16 -36.03
CA LYS A 238 -31.47 -19.86 -35.35
C LYS A 238 -31.78 -20.01 -33.87
N ARG A 239 -32.71 -20.90 -33.49
CA ARG A 239 -33.04 -21.16 -32.07
C ARG A 239 -31.84 -21.73 -31.32
N ARG A 240 -31.13 -22.68 -31.92
CA ARG A 240 -29.91 -23.24 -31.34
C ARG A 240 -28.84 -22.17 -31.14
N ARG A 241 -28.59 -21.32 -32.14
CA ARG A 241 -27.65 -20.18 -32.05
C ARG A 241 -28.04 -19.21 -30.94
N LEU A 242 -29.31 -18.85 -30.83
CA LEU A 242 -29.81 -17.99 -29.75
C LEU A 242 -29.56 -18.60 -28.38
N THR A 243 -29.87 -19.89 -28.20
CA THR A 243 -29.63 -20.61 -26.94
C THR A 243 -28.15 -20.68 -26.60
N GLU A 244 -27.29 -21.06 -27.54
CA GLU A 244 -25.82 -21.13 -27.34
C GLU A 244 -25.20 -19.75 -27.05
N SER A 245 -25.70 -18.70 -27.70
CA SER A 245 -25.27 -17.32 -27.42
C SER A 245 -25.72 -16.82 -26.05
N ALA A 246 -26.95 -17.17 -25.64
CA ALA A 246 -27.51 -16.79 -24.35
C ALA A 246 -26.80 -17.50 -23.19
N THR A 247 -26.50 -18.80 -23.34
CA THR A 247 -25.75 -19.55 -22.31
C THR A 247 -24.32 -19.03 -22.18
N PHE A 248 -23.67 -18.68 -23.29
CA PHE A 248 -22.34 -18.06 -23.28
C PHE A 248 -22.33 -16.70 -22.57
N VAL A 249 -23.33 -15.84 -22.82
CA VAL A 249 -23.43 -14.54 -22.11
C VAL A 249 -23.69 -14.76 -20.63
N GLN A 250 -24.55 -15.71 -20.26
CA GLN A 250 -24.82 -16.03 -18.86
C GLN A 250 -23.58 -16.54 -18.13
N THR A 251 -22.82 -17.46 -18.72
CA THR A 251 -21.58 -17.96 -18.10
C THR A 251 -20.51 -16.89 -18.03
N SER A 252 -20.38 -16.06 -19.06
CA SER A 252 -19.45 -14.93 -19.07
C SER A 252 -19.79 -13.88 -18.02
N ASP A 253 -21.07 -13.56 -17.82
CA ASP A 253 -21.51 -12.61 -16.80
C ASP A 253 -21.22 -13.12 -15.37
N LEU A 254 -21.38 -14.43 -15.13
CA LEU A 254 -21.09 -15.07 -13.85
C LEU A 254 -19.59 -15.10 -13.54
N LEU A 255 -18.75 -15.25 -14.56
CA LEU A 255 -17.28 -15.26 -14.43
C LEU A 255 -16.66 -13.87 -14.45
N SER A 256 -17.37 -12.86 -14.96
CA SER A 256 -16.86 -11.49 -15.04
C SER A 256 -16.69 -10.89 -13.65
N VAL A 257 -15.46 -10.52 -13.31
CA VAL A 257 -15.11 -9.80 -12.07
C VAL A 257 -14.71 -8.38 -12.45
N THR A 258 -15.33 -7.40 -11.81
CA THR A 258 -15.11 -5.97 -12.10
C THR A 258 -14.39 -5.25 -10.98
N SER A 259 -14.53 -5.72 -9.74
CA SER A 259 -13.86 -5.17 -8.56
C SER A 259 -13.45 -6.28 -7.60
N VAL A 260 -12.33 -6.08 -6.90
CA VAL A 260 -11.81 -6.99 -5.87
C VAL A 260 -11.67 -6.20 -4.57
N ALA A 261 -11.89 -6.84 -3.43
CA ALA A 261 -11.57 -6.27 -2.11
C ALA A 261 -10.94 -7.33 -1.20
N TRP A 262 -9.93 -6.94 -0.43
CA TRP A 262 -9.24 -7.81 0.51
C TRP A 262 -9.49 -7.33 1.93
N SER A 263 -9.95 -8.24 2.81
CA SER A 263 -10.19 -7.93 4.22
C SER A 263 -8.89 -7.87 5.02
N VAL A 264 -8.98 -7.28 6.21
CA VAL A 264 -7.95 -7.37 7.24
C VAL A 264 -7.73 -8.84 7.65
N ALA A 265 -6.56 -9.15 8.18
CA ALA A 265 -6.23 -10.47 8.71
C ALA A 265 -7.05 -10.78 9.97
N CYS A 266 -7.59 -11.99 10.04
CA CYS A 266 -8.28 -12.55 11.19
C CYS A 266 -7.45 -13.71 11.74
N ALA A 267 -7.00 -13.60 12.98
CA ALA A 267 -6.30 -14.68 13.67
C ALA A 267 -7.32 -15.59 14.36
N THR A 268 -7.30 -16.89 14.06
CA THR A 268 -7.91 -17.90 14.94
C THR A 268 -6.81 -18.53 15.79
N ASP A 269 -7.20 -19.31 16.81
CA ASP A 269 -6.27 -19.99 17.72
C ASP A 269 -5.23 -20.88 17.01
N THR A 270 -5.48 -21.25 15.73
CA THR A 270 -4.63 -22.16 14.96
C THR A 270 -3.98 -21.51 13.73
N GLU A 271 -4.66 -20.60 13.02
CA GLU A 271 -4.17 -20.03 11.76
C GLU A 271 -4.64 -18.58 11.54
N THR A 272 -3.79 -17.75 10.96
CA THR A 272 -4.16 -16.42 10.45
C THR A 272 -4.75 -16.56 9.05
N HIS A 273 -5.91 -15.95 8.80
CA HIS A 273 -6.56 -15.98 7.49
C HIS A 273 -7.18 -14.64 7.15
N SER A 274 -7.45 -14.41 5.87
CA SER A 274 -8.10 -13.20 5.35
C SER A 274 -9.13 -13.58 4.32
N LEU A 275 -10.04 -12.66 4.02
CA LEU A 275 -11.12 -12.86 3.07
C LEU A 275 -10.91 -12.01 1.82
N LEU A 276 -11.14 -12.63 0.66
CA LEU A 276 -11.09 -12.00 -0.65
C LEU A 276 -12.51 -11.96 -1.21
N ALA A 277 -13.01 -10.77 -1.53
CA ALA A 277 -14.27 -10.59 -2.22
C ALA A 277 -14.01 -10.36 -3.71
N PHE A 278 -14.57 -11.22 -4.57
CA PHE A 278 -14.62 -11.00 -6.01
C PHE A 278 -16.03 -10.51 -6.37
N CYS A 279 -16.13 -9.22 -6.69
CA CYS A 279 -17.37 -8.58 -7.08
C CYS A 279 -17.51 -8.64 -8.60
N GLY A 280 -18.40 -9.49 -9.06
CA GLY A 280 -18.70 -9.66 -10.48
C GLY A 280 -19.99 -8.98 -10.91
N ARG A 281 -20.28 -9.00 -12.21
CA ARG A 281 -21.48 -8.33 -12.77
C ARG A 281 -22.79 -8.88 -12.21
N ARG A 282 -22.84 -10.17 -11.90
CA ARG A 282 -24.04 -10.84 -11.36
C ARG A 282 -23.90 -11.30 -9.92
N ILE A 283 -22.74 -11.86 -9.59
CA ILE A 283 -22.49 -12.49 -8.29
C ILE A 283 -21.29 -11.83 -7.63
N THR A 284 -21.38 -11.69 -6.31
CA THR A 284 -20.24 -11.38 -5.45
C THR A 284 -19.91 -12.65 -4.67
N THR A 285 -18.66 -13.09 -4.75
CA THR A 285 -18.17 -14.31 -4.07
C THR A 285 -17.08 -13.95 -3.06
N VAL A 286 -17.05 -14.64 -1.92
CA VAL A 286 -16.08 -14.44 -0.84
C VAL A 286 -15.28 -15.73 -0.64
N TRP A 287 -13.97 -15.58 -0.59
CA TRP A 287 -12.99 -16.65 -0.54
C TRP A 287 -12.07 -16.48 0.66
N ARG A 288 -11.67 -17.58 1.28
CA ARG A 288 -10.71 -17.59 2.39
C ARG A 288 -9.30 -17.83 1.86
N TYR A 289 -8.38 -16.97 2.30
CA TYR A 289 -6.95 -17.05 2.05
C TYR A 289 -6.21 -17.22 3.39
N VAL A 290 -5.53 -18.35 3.56
CA VAL A 290 -4.78 -18.68 4.79
C VAL A 290 -3.35 -18.14 4.69
N HIS A 291 -2.88 -17.49 5.75
CA HIS A 291 -1.54 -16.91 5.87
C HIS A 291 -0.58 -17.94 6.49
N GLY A 292 0.74 -17.75 6.30
CA GLY A 292 1.74 -18.44 7.13
C GLY A 292 2.19 -19.83 6.67
N GLY A 293 2.29 -20.11 5.36
CA GLY A 293 2.93 -21.32 4.84
C GLY A 293 4.00 -21.02 3.80
N ALA A 294 5.08 -21.81 3.76
CA ALA A 294 6.02 -21.80 2.63
C ALA A 294 5.34 -22.18 1.30
N VAL A 295 4.19 -22.86 1.38
CA VAL A 295 3.36 -23.29 0.25
C VAL A 295 1.99 -22.61 0.34
N ILE A 296 1.55 -22.03 -0.78
CA ILE A 296 0.23 -21.41 -0.90
C ILE A 296 -0.84 -22.50 -0.91
N ARG A 297 -1.83 -22.38 -0.02
CA ARG A 297 -3.01 -23.25 0.00
C ARG A 297 -4.03 -22.80 -1.07
N PRO A 298 -4.81 -23.72 -1.64
CA PRO A 298 -5.89 -23.35 -2.56
C PRO A 298 -6.93 -22.47 -1.86
N LEU A 299 -7.56 -21.55 -2.60
CA LEU A 299 -8.63 -20.71 -2.06
C LEU A 299 -9.86 -21.56 -1.72
N GLU A 300 -10.40 -21.35 -0.52
CA GLU A 300 -11.63 -21.99 -0.08
C GLU A 300 -12.81 -21.03 -0.29
N HIS A 301 -13.84 -21.47 -1.01
CA HIS A 301 -15.07 -20.68 -1.16
C HIS A 301 -15.82 -20.62 0.18
N VAL A 302 -16.18 -19.42 0.62
CA VAL A 302 -16.92 -19.20 1.87
C VAL A 302 -18.40 -18.93 1.58
N ALA A 303 -18.70 -17.95 0.74
CA ALA A 303 -20.07 -17.48 0.52
C ALA A 303 -20.24 -16.76 -0.83
N ALA A 304 -21.47 -16.73 -1.35
CA ALA A 304 -21.83 -16.00 -2.57
C ALA A 304 -23.18 -15.27 -2.41
N ALA A 305 -23.32 -14.10 -3.03
CA ALA A 305 -24.56 -13.32 -3.06
C ALA A 305 -24.88 -12.80 -4.48
N HIS A 306 -26.17 -12.71 -4.80
CA HIS A 306 -26.64 -12.17 -6.08
C HIS A 306 -26.77 -10.64 -6.01
N THR A 307 -25.76 -9.94 -6.54
CA THR A 307 -25.66 -8.47 -6.53
C THR A 307 -26.09 -7.82 -7.85
N GLY A 308 -26.23 -8.60 -8.93
CA GLY A 308 -26.62 -8.13 -10.26
C GLY A 308 -27.87 -7.24 -10.36
N PRO A 309 -28.95 -7.43 -9.58
CA PRO A 309 -30.13 -6.58 -9.64
C PRO A 309 -29.89 -5.11 -9.28
N TYR A 310 -28.78 -4.81 -8.60
CA TYR A 310 -28.46 -3.47 -8.10
C TYR A 310 -27.49 -2.68 -8.99
N GLY A 311 -27.09 -3.25 -10.14
CA GLY A 311 -26.15 -2.66 -11.10
C GLY A 311 -24.76 -3.30 -11.05
N TRP A 312 -23.88 -2.88 -11.95
CA TRP A 312 -22.53 -3.45 -12.04
C TRP A 312 -21.62 -2.89 -10.93
N PRO A 313 -20.90 -3.74 -10.17
CA PRO A 313 -19.94 -3.27 -9.19
C PRO A 313 -18.83 -2.45 -9.84
N THR A 314 -18.63 -1.22 -9.37
CA THR A 314 -17.57 -0.32 -9.81
C THR A 314 -16.43 -0.24 -8.80
N CYS A 315 -16.76 -0.34 -7.50
CA CYS A 315 -15.79 -0.35 -6.41
C CYS A 315 -16.30 -1.24 -5.27
N SER A 316 -15.39 -1.72 -4.44
CA SER A 316 -15.70 -2.55 -3.28
C SER A 316 -14.72 -2.31 -2.16
N ALA A 317 -15.21 -2.22 -0.92
CA ALA A 317 -14.38 -2.03 0.27
C ALA A 317 -14.92 -2.84 1.44
N TRP A 318 -14.03 -3.53 2.15
CA TRP A 318 -14.36 -4.15 3.43
C TRP A 318 -14.47 -3.07 4.51
N MET A 319 -15.23 -3.36 5.57
CA MET A 319 -15.26 -2.48 6.74
C MET A 319 -13.88 -2.42 7.39
N HIS A 320 -13.41 -1.21 7.67
CA HIS A 320 -12.13 -1.00 8.32
C HIS A 320 -12.10 -1.70 9.69
N MET A 321 -11.04 -2.48 9.96
CA MET A 321 -10.83 -3.29 11.17
C MET A 321 -11.77 -4.51 11.37
N GLU A 322 -12.70 -4.78 10.46
CA GLU A 322 -13.59 -5.95 10.56
C GLU A 322 -13.66 -6.75 9.27
N THR A 323 -13.84 -8.07 9.40
CA THR A 323 -13.94 -9.00 8.27
C THR A 323 -15.38 -9.41 7.95
N SER A 324 -16.34 -8.91 8.72
CA SER A 324 -17.73 -9.37 8.68
C SER A 324 -18.61 -8.59 7.69
N ALA A 325 -18.19 -7.41 7.25
CA ALA A 325 -19.04 -6.50 6.47
C ALA A 325 -18.31 -5.93 5.25
N LEU A 326 -19.00 -5.93 4.11
CA LEU A 326 -18.50 -5.53 2.80
C LEU A 326 -19.45 -4.51 2.16
N ALA A 327 -18.90 -3.42 1.62
CA ALA A 327 -19.65 -2.44 0.84
C ALA A 327 -19.29 -2.56 -0.64
N VAL A 328 -20.30 -2.56 -1.51
CA VAL A 328 -20.15 -2.62 -2.97
C VAL A 328 -20.86 -1.43 -3.60
N GLY A 329 -20.11 -0.55 -4.25
CA GLY A 329 -20.66 0.56 -5.03
C GLY A 329 -20.96 0.12 -6.46
N THR A 330 -22.06 0.60 -7.04
CA THR A 330 -22.50 0.22 -8.39
C THR A 330 -22.51 1.40 -9.37
N SER A 331 -22.47 1.06 -10.65
CA SER A 331 -22.62 2.00 -11.77
C SER A 331 -23.97 2.74 -11.78
N MET A 332 -24.97 2.18 -11.11
CA MET A 332 -26.34 2.72 -10.98
C MET A 332 -26.50 3.67 -9.79
N GLY A 333 -25.43 3.95 -9.05
CA GLY A 333 -25.48 4.79 -7.86
C GLY A 333 -26.08 4.11 -6.63
N ASN A 334 -26.13 2.77 -6.62
CA ASN A 334 -26.47 2.01 -5.43
C ASN A 334 -25.20 1.61 -4.67
N VAL A 335 -25.28 1.57 -3.35
CA VAL A 335 -24.26 1.01 -2.48
C VAL A 335 -24.90 -0.13 -1.71
N VAL A 336 -24.45 -1.35 -1.99
CA VAL A 336 -24.95 -2.59 -1.39
C VAL A 336 -24.05 -2.94 -0.21
N LEU A 337 -24.63 -2.98 0.98
CA LEU A 337 -23.98 -3.44 2.21
C LEU A 337 -24.29 -4.92 2.40
N LEU A 338 -23.25 -5.73 2.43
CA LEU A 338 -23.31 -7.16 2.64
C LEU A 338 -22.68 -7.52 3.98
N ALA A 339 -23.37 -8.37 4.74
CA ALA A 339 -22.89 -8.93 5.99
C ALA A 339 -22.62 -10.43 5.81
N LEU A 340 -21.42 -10.86 6.16
CA LEU A 340 -20.99 -12.25 6.19
C LEU A 340 -21.29 -12.84 7.57
N LYS A 341 -22.30 -13.70 7.63
CA LYS A 341 -22.66 -14.44 8.84
C LYS A 341 -22.28 -15.90 8.66
N ALA A 342 -21.19 -16.31 9.32
CA ALA A 342 -20.56 -17.62 9.18
C ALA A 342 -20.17 -17.95 7.72
N THR A 343 -21.06 -18.60 6.97
CA THR A 343 -20.85 -19.02 5.57
C THR A 343 -21.91 -18.45 4.61
N GLU A 344 -22.79 -17.57 5.08
CA GLU A 344 -23.82 -16.93 4.26
C GLU A 344 -23.52 -15.44 4.09
N LEU A 345 -23.54 -14.98 2.84
CA LEU A 345 -23.38 -13.58 2.49
C LEU A 345 -24.76 -12.97 2.27
N SER A 346 -25.24 -12.23 3.26
CA SER A 346 -26.57 -11.62 3.25
C SER A 346 -26.49 -10.15 2.85
N ILE A 347 -27.43 -9.67 2.04
CA ILE A 347 -27.57 -8.24 1.77
C ILE A 347 -28.32 -7.63 2.95
N GLU A 348 -27.63 -6.82 3.73
CA GLU A 348 -28.20 -6.18 4.92
C GLU A 348 -28.98 -4.92 4.53
N ARG A 349 -28.38 -4.10 3.66
CA ARG A 349 -28.95 -2.81 3.28
C ARG A 349 -28.50 -2.39 1.88
N VAL A 350 -29.37 -1.66 1.19
CA VAL A 350 -29.04 -0.99 -0.07
C VAL A 350 -29.26 0.51 0.11
N ILE A 351 -28.21 1.28 -0.05
CA ILE A 351 -28.20 2.75 0.05
C ILE A 351 -28.22 3.31 -1.37
N ARG A 352 -29.05 4.32 -1.62
CA ARG A 352 -29.08 5.03 -2.90
C ARG A 352 -28.38 6.35 -2.76
N THR A 353 -27.41 6.59 -3.63
CA THR A 353 -26.70 7.88 -3.66
C THR A 353 -27.63 8.98 -4.18
N PRO A 354 -27.41 10.23 -3.74
CA PRO A 354 -28.08 11.39 -4.32
C PRO A 354 -27.87 11.42 -5.83
N HIS A 355 -28.95 11.66 -6.60
CA HIS A 355 -28.92 11.73 -8.06
C HIS A 355 -28.54 10.44 -8.82
N LEU A 356 -28.41 9.29 -8.14
CA LEU A 356 -28.14 7.97 -8.75
C LEU A 356 -26.95 8.00 -9.73
N GLN A 357 -25.91 8.77 -9.40
CA GLN A 357 -24.69 8.83 -10.18
C GLN A 357 -23.82 7.60 -9.92
N PRO A 358 -23.00 7.16 -10.89
CA PRO A 358 -22.06 6.07 -10.69
C PRO A 358 -21.19 6.30 -9.45
N VAL A 359 -21.05 5.26 -8.64
CA VAL A 359 -20.17 5.28 -7.47
C VAL A 359 -18.75 5.00 -7.92
N TYR A 360 -17.80 5.90 -7.63
CA TYR A 360 -16.40 5.73 -8.03
C TYR A 360 -15.53 5.19 -6.90
N SER A 361 -15.82 5.55 -5.65
CA SER A 361 -15.06 5.11 -4.48
C SER A 361 -15.95 5.04 -3.26
N VAL A 362 -15.67 4.07 -2.39
CA VAL A 362 -16.40 3.79 -1.14
C VAL A 362 -15.38 3.54 -0.04
N GLN A 363 -15.56 4.20 1.10
CA GLN A 363 -14.79 3.97 2.31
C GLN A 363 -15.76 3.57 3.43
N TYR A 364 -15.54 2.40 4.03
CA TYR A 364 -16.45 1.83 5.02
C TYR A 364 -15.76 1.70 6.37
N THR A 365 -16.26 2.42 7.38
CA THR A 365 -15.75 2.40 8.75
C THR A 365 -16.78 1.81 9.70
N LEU A 366 -16.38 1.59 10.95
CA LEU A 366 -17.28 1.11 12.01
C LEU A 366 -18.45 2.07 12.29
N HIS A 367 -18.29 3.36 12.02
CA HIS A 367 -19.25 4.40 12.41
C HIS A 367 -20.01 4.99 11.23
N ASP A 368 -19.41 5.00 10.05
CA ASP A 368 -20.01 5.56 8.86
C ASP A 368 -19.48 4.95 7.56
N ILE A 369 -20.17 5.28 6.48
CA ILE A 369 -19.76 4.99 5.12
C ILE A 369 -19.67 6.30 4.34
N ALA A 370 -18.52 6.55 3.74
CA ALA A 370 -18.28 7.68 2.87
C ALA A 370 -18.23 7.21 1.42
N VAL A 371 -18.96 7.89 0.53
CA VAL A 371 -19.13 7.49 -0.87
C VAL A 371 -18.91 8.70 -1.77
N ALA A 372 -18.13 8.49 -2.82
CA ALA A 372 -17.96 9.43 -3.92
C ALA A 372 -18.85 9.00 -5.10
N ALA A 373 -19.82 9.84 -5.46
CA ALA A 373 -20.75 9.60 -6.57
C ALA A 373 -20.85 10.85 -7.45
N GLY A 374 -20.44 10.73 -8.72
CA GLY A 374 -20.28 11.90 -9.60
C GLY A 374 -19.36 12.94 -8.97
N ASN A 375 -19.79 14.20 -8.89
CA ASN A 375 -19.05 15.31 -8.27
C ASN A 375 -19.41 15.55 -6.78
N HIS A 376 -20.19 14.66 -6.18
CA HIS A 376 -20.68 14.75 -4.81
C HIS A 376 -19.97 13.75 -3.89
N ILE A 377 -19.87 14.13 -2.63
CA ILE A 377 -19.52 13.23 -1.53
C ILE A 377 -20.75 13.12 -0.63
N ALA A 378 -21.06 11.89 -0.24
CA ALA A 378 -22.11 11.60 0.72
C ALA A 378 -21.58 10.70 1.84
N VAL A 379 -21.97 11.00 3.08
CA VAL A 379 -21.58 10.24 4.27
C VAL A 379 -22.84 9.82 5.02
N TRP A 380 -22.94 8.53 5.35
CA TRP A 380 -24.03 7.96 6.13
C TRP A 380 -23.48 7.33 7.41
N GLN A 381 -24.10 7.63 8.55
CA GLN A 381 -23.79 6.93 9.79
C GLN A 381 -24.38 5.52 9.76
N THR A 382 -23.61 4.53 10.23
CA THR A 382 -23.96 3.11 10.20
C THR A 382 -24.71 2.64 11.45
N ALA A 383 -24.82 3.48 12.48
CA ALA A 383 -25.46 3.12 13.74
C ALA A 383 -26.94 2.71 13.59
N ASP A 384 -27.30 1.61 14.25
CA ASP A 384 -28.62 0.97 14.22
C ASP A 384 -29.75 1.96 14.56
N GLY A 385 -30.62 2.21 13.58
CA GLY A 385 -31.87 2.94 13.76
C GLY A 385 -31.88 4.42 13.33
N ALA A 386 -30.75 4.99 12.88
CA ALA A 386 -30.73 6.36 12.38
C ALA A 386 -31.27 6.44 10.93
N THR A 387 -32.47 6.99 10.82
CA THR A 387 -33.18 7.28 9.57
C THR A 387 -32.48 8.37 8.76
N GLU A 388 -31.95 7.95 7.62
CA GLU A 388 -32.05 8.55 6.27
C GLU A 388 -31.35 9.85 5.87
N ALA A 389 -30.81 10.71 6.75
CA ALA A 389 -30.13 11.91 6.26
C ALA A 389 -28.64 11.68 5.96
N ALA A 390 -28.33 11.29 4.71
CA ALA A 390 -26.97 11.36 4.20
C ALA A 390 -26.46 12.80 4.29
N ARG A 391 -25.30 13.02 4.88
CA ARG A 391 -24.65 14.32 4.75
C ARG A 391 -24.04 14.37 3.36
N THR A 392 -24.56 15.24 2.50
CA THR A 392 -24.12 15.36 1.12
C THR A 392 -23.65 16.79 0.85
N TRP A 393 -22.55 16.92 0.12
CA TRP A 393 -22.09 18.21 -0.38
C TRP A 393 -21.51 18.08 -1.79
N VAL A 394 -21.47 19.21 -2.51
CA VAL A 394 -20.75 19.31 -3.79
C VAL A 394 -19.27 19.43 -3.45
N ALA A 395 -18.48 18.43 -3.80
CA ALA A 395 -17.06 18.41 -3.47
C ALA A 395 -16.22 19.06 -4.57
N HIS A 396 -16.53 18.73 -5.83
CA HIS A 396 -15.73 19.10 -7.00
C HIS A 396 -16.59 19.64 -8.14
N GLU A 397 -15.94 20.27 -9.12
CA GLU A 397 -16.62 20.74 -10.35
C GLU A 397 -16.86 19.59 -11.34
N SER A 398 -16.07 18.53 -11.23
CA SER A 398 -16.15 17.32 -12.06
C SER A 398 -16.20 16.07 -11.17
N ASN A 399 -16.26 14.89 -11.80
CA ASN A 399 -16.36 13.62 -11.10
C ASN A 399 -15.18 13.41 -10.13
N VAL A 400 -15.52 13.02 -8.91
CA VAL A 400 -14.60 12.54 -7.87
C VAL A 400 -14.13 11.16 -8.29
N THR A 401 -12.82 10.99 -8.36
CA THR A 401 -12.18 9.76 -8.86
C THR A 401 -11.72 8.86 -7.72
N ALA A 402 -11.33 9.42 -6.58
CA ALA A 402 -10.87 8.65 -5.44
C ALA A 402 -11.19 9.38 -4.13
N LEU A 403 -11.38 8.59 -3.08
CA LEU A 403 -11.77 9.06 -1.75
C LEU A 403 -10.98 8.30 -0.69
N GLU A 404 -10.32 9.02 0.20
CA GLU A 404 -9.48 8.43 1.25
C GLU A 404 -9.77 9.07 2.61
N LEU A 405 -9.79 8.24 3.65
CA LEU A 405 -9.94 8.65 5.04
C LEU A 405 -8.59 8.64 5.73
N ASN A 406 -8.40 9.54 6.69
CA ASN A 406 -7.28 9.40 7.59
C ASN A 406 -7.52 8.33 8.65
N HIS A 407 -6.44 7.91 9.31
CA HIS A 407 -6.47 6.89 10.35
C HIS A 407 -7.41 7.23 11.52
N PHE A 408 -7.59 8.53 11.82
CA PHE A 408 -8.48 9.00 12.88
C PHE A 408 -9.94 9.15 12.46
N ASP A 409 -10.23 8.89 11.20
CA ASP A 409 -11.58 8.92 10.65
C ASP A 409 -12.30 10.27 10.84
N ASP A 410 -11.55 11.37 10.89
CA ASP A 410 -12.07 12.74 11.08
C ASP A 410 -11.88 13.64 9.86
N THR A 411 -10.89 13.31 9.01
CA THR A 411 -10.57 14.03 7.78
C THR A 411 -10.69 13.13 6.56
N LEU A 412 -11.26 13.71 5.50
CA LEU A 412 -11.55 13.05 4.24
C LEU A 412 -10.82 13.78 3.12
N PHE A 413 -10.09 13.05 2.29
CA PHE A 413 -9.44 13.57 1.10
C PHE A 413 -10.18 13.10 -0.15
N SER A 414 -10.39 14.02 -1.09
CA SER A 414 -11.03 13.71 -2.37
C SER A 414 -10.18 14.21 -3.52
N ALA A 415 -10.06 13.39 -4.56
CA ALA A 415 -9.43 13.74 -5.82
C ALA A 415 -10.46 13.75 -6.95
N SER A 416 -10.20 14.56 -7.97
CA SER A 416 -11.13 14.70 -9.10
C SER A 416 -10.42 14.91 -10.43
N THR A 417 -11.17 14.60 -11.48
CA THR A 417 -10.84 14.97 -12.86
C THR A 417 -10.76 16.48 -13.10
N ASP A 418 -11.25 17.33 -12.18
CA ASP A 418 -11.06 18.79 -12.20
C ASP A 418 -9.61 19.24 -11.91
N GLY A 419 -8.74 18.27 -11.57
CA GLY A 419 -7.33 18.48 -11.32
C GLY A 419 -7.02 19.00 -9.91
N CYS A 420 -7.97 18.88 -8.98
CA CYS A 420 -7.81 19.31 -7.60
C CYS A 420 -7.86 18.13 -6.62
N VAL A 421 -7.09 18.25 -5.54
CA VAL A 421 -7.28 17.45 -4.32
C VAL A 421 -7.79 18.37 -3.23
N LYS A 422 -8.87 17.97 -2.56
CA LYS A 422 -9.49 18.73 -1.47
C LYS A 422 -9.49 17.91 -0.18
N CYS A 423 -9.43 18.62 0.95
CA CYS A 423 -9.51 18.03 2.28
C CYS A 423 -10.77 18.56 2.97
N TRP A 424 -11.49 17.66 3.64
CA TRP A 424 -12.76 17.96 4.26
C TRP A 424 -12.74 17.47 5.70
N ASN A 425 -13.38 18.23 6.58
CA ASN A 425 -13.76 17.71 7.88
C ASN A 425 -14.98 16.80 7.68
N LYS A 426 -14.84 15.49 7.92
CA LYS A 426 -15.87 14.49 7.63
C LYS A 426 -17.17 14.75 8.39
N ALA A 427 -17.04 15.13 9.66
CA ALA A 427 -18.17 15.35 10.56
C ALA A 427 -19.00 16.60 10.20
N SER A 428 -18.41 17.63 9.60
CA SER A 428 -19.10 18.87 9.21
C SER A 428 -19.43 18.94 7.71
N GLY A 429 -18.62 18.30 6.85
CA GLY A 429 -18.61 18.51 5.41
C GLY A 429 -17.91 19.81 4.99
N ALA A 430 -17.25 20.50 5.93
CA ALA A 430 -16.56 21.77 5.66
C ALA A 430 -15.20 21.52 4.99
N LEU A 431 -14.88 22.34 3.98
CA LEU A 431 -13.58 22.34 3.32
C LEU A 431 -12.50 22.84 4.29
N ILE A 432 -11.42 22.08 4.44
CA ILE A 432 -10.20 22.49 5.12
C ILE A 432 -9.26 23.05 4.04
N PRO A 433 -9.00 24.37 4.00
CA PRO A 433 -8.19 24.96 2.94
C PRO A 433 -6.73 24.53 3.08
N LEU A 434 -6.21 23.83 2.08
CA LEU A 434 -4.81 23.42 1.98
C LEU A 434 -4.22 23.97 0.68
N ASP A 435 -3.49 25.07 0.77
CA ASP A 435 -2.99 25.81 -0.41
C ASP A 435 -1.86 25.13 -1.17
N TYR A 436 -1.30 24.07 -0.59
CA TYR A 436 -0.18 23.31 -1.15
C TYR A 436 -0.62 22.04 -1.88
N LEU A 437 -1.90 21.68 -1.82
CA LEU A 437 -2.41 20.58 -2.62
C LEU A 437 -2.61 21.04 -4.07
N PRO A 438 -2.65 20.09 -5.03
CA PRO A 438 -2.86 20.40 -6.44
C PRO A 438 -4.12 21.25 -6.66
N LYS A 439 -3.97 22.33 -7.43
CA LYS A 439 -5.08 23.20 -7.88
C LYS A 439 -4.98 23.35 -9.40
N HIS A 440 -5.89 22.69 -10.12
CA HIS A 440 -6.07 22.80 -11.58
C HIS A 440 -4.81 22.52 -12.42
N ASN A 441 -4.15 21.37 -12.20
CA ASN A 441 -2.97 20.97 -12.99
C ASN A 441 -3.35 19.97 -14.11
N TYR A 442 -3.56 18.71 -13.75
CA TYR A 442 -3.94 17.61 -14.64
C TYR A 442 -5.06 16.79 -13.98
N PRO A 443 -5.95 16.12 -14.75
CA PRO A 443 -6.94 15.20 -14.18
C PRO A 443 -6.30 14.18 -13.23
N ILE A 444 -6.83 14.09 -12.01
CA ILE A 444 -6.34 13.17 -10.99
C ILE A 444 -7.21 11.92 -11.03
N PHE A 445 -6.59 10.77 -11.24
CA PHE A 445 -7.26 9.48 -11.36
C PHE A 445 -7.05 8.58 -10.14
N GLY A 446 -6.00 8.79 -9.36
CA GLY A 446 -5.75 8.01 -8.15
C GLY A 446 -5.37 8.91 -6.98
N LEU A 447 -5.81 8.53 -5.79
CA LEU A 447 -5.46 9.15 -4.54
C LEU A 447 -5.29 8.04 -3.52
N SER A 448 -4.16 8.02 -2.81
CA SER A 448 -4.00 7.10 -1.68
C SER A 448 -3.26 7.75 -0.54
N LEU A 449 -3.75 7.50 0.65
CA LEU A 449 -3.13 7.95 1.89
C LEU A 449 -2.20 6.86 2.41
N SER A 450 -1.04 7.25 2.93
CA SER A 450 -0.12 6.29 3.55
C SER A 450 -0.74 5.67 4.80
N PRO A 451 -0.31 4.46 5.23
CA PRO A 451 -0.93 3.76 6.37
C PRO A 451 -0.97 4.58 7.65
N ASN A 452 0.08 5.37 7.94
CA ASN A 452 0.11 6.25 9.11
C ASN A 452 -0.45 7.65 8.85
N SER A 453 -1.12 7.84 7.71
CA SER A 453 -1.67 9.13 7.28
C SER A 453 -0.65 10.25 7.13
N VAL A 454 0.62 9.95 6.85
CA VAL A 454 1.72 10.93 6.80
C VAL A 454 1.93 11.51 5.40
N GLN A 455 1.63 10.72 4.36
CA GLN A 455 1.79 11.12 2.96
C GLN A 455 0.51 10.90 2.16
N LEU A 456 0.29 11.76 1.18
CA LEU A 456 -0.76 11.65 0.17
C LEU A 456 -0.12 11.43 -1.19
N ALA A 457 -0.39 10.30 -1.83
CA ALA A 457 0.05 9.99 -3.19
C ALA A 457 -1.08 10.29 -4.18
N CYS A 458 -0.77 11.03 -5.25
CA CYS A 458 -1.72 11.48 -6.27
C CYS A 458 -1.26 11.02 -7.66
N GLY A 459 -2.11 10.26 -8.36
CA GLY A 459 -1.88 9.80 -9.73
C GLY A 459 -2.56 10.71 -10.75
N TYR A 460 -1.79 11.32 -11.63
CA TYR A 460 -2.24 12.25 -12.67
C TYR A 460 -2.22 11.61 -14.04
N VAL A 461 -3.16 12.00 -14.89
CA VAL A 461 -3.11 11.70 -16.32
C VAL A 461 -2.80 12.98 -17.08
N CYS A 462 -1.68 12.99 -17.79
CA CYS A 462 -1.36 14.08 -18.71
C CYS A 462 -2.09 13.81 -20.03
N PRO A 463 -3.11 14.63 -20.39
CA PRO A 463 -3.79 14.44 -21.66
C PRO A 463 -2.81 14.69 -22.82
N PRO A 464 -2.92 13.94 -23.93
CA PRO A 464 -2.08 14.18 -25.10
C PRO A 464 -2.32 15.60 -25.62
N ALA A 465 -1.24 16.28 -26.04
CA ALA A 465 -1.32 17.65 -26.53
C ALA A 465 -2.45 17.79 -27.56
N ALA A 466 -3.31 18.82 -27.38
CA ALA A 466 -4.53 19.03 -28.15
C ALA A 466 -4.33 19.29 -29.67
N LYS A 467 -3.09 19.22 -30.17
CA LYS A 467 -2.77 19.23 -31.61
C LYS A 467 -1.59 18.30 -31.88
N PRO A 468 -1.80 17.05 -32.32
CA PRO A 468 -0.75 16.38 -33.09
C PRO A 468 -0.50 17.26 -34.32
N SER A 469 0.71 17.78 -34.48
CA SER A 469 1.13 18.41 -35.73
C SER A 469 1.01 17.35 -36.82
N ARG A 470 -0.11 17.42 -37.55
CA ARG A 470 -0.51 16.45 -38.56
C ARG A 470 0.37 16.62 -39.79
N ILE A 471 1.60 16.11 -39.74
CA ILE A 471 2.52 16.16 -40.88
C ILE A 471 2.76 14.75 -41.43
N THR A 472 2.74 13.69 -40.61
CA THR A 472 2.86 12.32 -41.14
C THR A 472 1.93 11.31 -40.47
N GLN A 473 1.55 10.29 -41.23
CA GLN A 473 0.73 9.16 -40.78
C GLN A 473 1.47 8.24 -39.79
N ALA A 474 2.78 8.46 -39.60
CA ALA A 474 3.61 7.77 -38.61
C ALA A 474 3.53 8.42 -37.21
N ASP A 475 3.04 9.66 -37.09
CA ASP A 475 2.94 10.37 -35.82
C ASP A 475 1.71 9.97 -34.98
N THR A 476 0.80 9.17 -35.54
CA THR A 476 -0.38 8.66 -34.80
C THR A 476 -0.05 7.64 -33.73
N THR A 477 1.18 7.11 -33.70
CA THR A 477 1.66 6.15 -32.69
C THR A 477 2.25 6.82 -31.44
N TYR A 478 2.37 8.16 -31.42
CA TYR A 478 3.07 8.92 -30.37
C TYR A 478 2.17 9.63 -29.35
N ALA A 479 0.84 9.50 -29.42
CA ALA A 479 -0.03 9.95 -28.33
C ALA A 479 -0.01 8.95 -27.15
N ARG A 480 1.18 8.66 -26.61
CA ARG A 480 1.28 7.95 -25.32
C ARG A 480 0.79 8.94 -24.27
N LEU A 481 -0.39 8.66 -23.70
CA LEU A 481 -0.82 9.29 -22.45
C LEU A 481 0.31 9.06 -21.45
N SER A 482 0.97 10.15 -21.03
CA SER A 482 1.89 10.09 -19.90
C SER A 482 1.07 10.21 -18.63
N SER A 483 1.44 9.48 -17.59
CA SER A 483 0.91 9.75 -16.26
C SER A 483 2.03 10.15 -15.31
N GLY A 484 1.66 10.80 -14.23
CA GLY A 484 2.58 11.27 -13.20
C GLY A 484 2.08 10.82 -11.83
N LEU A 485 2.99 10.67 -10.88
CA LEU A 485 2.69 10.34 -9.49
C LEU A 485 3.39 11.37 -8.61
N GLU A 486 2.65 12.14 -7.81
CA GLU A 486 3.25 13.02 -6.79
C GLU A 486 2.91 12.56 -5.39
N CYS A 487 3.85 12.75 -4.46
CA CYS A 487 3.59 12.61 -3.04
C CYS A 487 3.65 13.98 -2.33
N PHE A 488 2.66 14.21 -1.47
CA PHE A 488 2.52 15.40 -0.64
C PHE A 488 2.53 15.04 0.84
N ALA A 489 3.00 15.97 1.67
CA ALA A 489 2.90 15.83 3.12
C ALA A 489 1.44 16.00 3.56
N ALA A 490 0.93 15.03 4.30
CA ALA A 490 -0.39 15.15 4.92
C ALA A 490 -0.36 16.23 6.02
N PRO A 491 -1.52 16.82 6.39
CA PRO A 491 -1.57 17.94 7.35
C PRO A 491 -0.96 17.63 8.72
N ASN A 492 -1.09 16.38 9.19
CA ASN A 492 -0.53 15.87 10.44
C ASN A 492 1.01 15.70 10.41
N ALA A 493 1.65 15.64 9.25
CA ALA A 493 3.09 15.38 9.14
C ALA A 493 3.95 16.65 9.06
N ARG A 494 3.34 17.82 8.95
CA ARG A 494 4.05 19.09 8.66
C ARG A 494 4.83 19.66 9.85
N SER A 495 4.57 19.18 11.06
CA SER A 495 5.28 19.59 12.27
C SER A 495 5.75 18.36 13.03
N ALA A 496 6.95 18.43 13.60
CA ALA A 496 7.47 17.38 14.48
C ALA A 496 6.52 17.04 15.64
N GLN A 497 5.80 18.04 16.17
CA GLN A 497 4.81 17.85 17.23
C GLN A 497 3.57 17.08 16.74
N LEU A 498 3.04 17.44 15.56
CA LEU A 498 1.87 16.78 14.98
C LEU A 498 2.21 15.35 14.55
N LEU A 499 3.40 15.13 14.01
CA LEU A 499 3.89 13.81 13.63
C LEU A 499 4.07 12.92 14.88
N ALA A 500 4.61 13.47 15.97
CA ALA A 500 4.72 12.74 17.23
C ALA A 500 3.37 12.47 17.89
N ALA A 501 2.40 13.38 17.75
CA ALA A 501 1.04 13.16 18.21
C ALA A 501 0.34 12.06 17.40
N SER A 502 0.56 11.99 16.08
CA SER A 502 -0.05 10.95 15.24
C SER A 502 0.43 9.56 15.68
N VAL A 503 1.73 9.41 15.95
CA VAL A 503 2.32 8.15 16.43
C VAL A 503 1.76 7.72 17.79
N GLU A 504 1.46 8.65 18.70
CA GLU A 504 0.85 8.33 20.00
C GLU A 504 -0.58 7.82 19.89
N SER A 505 -1.35 8.43 19.00
CA SER A 505 -2.76 8.11 18.83
C SER A 505 -3.00 6.82 18.05
N GLN A 506 -1.95 6.21 17.49
CA GLN A 506 -2.03 4.95 16.79
C GLN A 506 -2.03 3.77 17.77
N SER A 507 -2.94 2.82 17.54
CA SER A 507 -3.07 1.61 18.35
C SER A 507 -2.02 0.54 18.03
N SER A 508 -1.57 0.46 16.77
CA SER A 508 -0.44 -0.36 16.33
C SER A 508 0.39 0.39 15.29
N LEU A 509 1.72 0.19 15.34
CA LEU A 509 2.66 0.67 14.34
C LEU A 509 3.11 -0.50 13.49
N ASP A 510 2.34 -0.80 12.44
CA ASP A 510 2.66 -1.92 11.57
C ASP A 510 3.96 -1.64 10.79
N SER A 511 4.05 -0.48 10.11
CA SER A 511 5.25 -0.04 9.38
C SER A 511 5.47 1.45 9.56
N LEU A 512 6.73 1.87 9.60
CA LEU A 512 7.15 3.28 9.68
C LEU A 512 7.73 3.79 8.35
N GLY A 513 7.55 3.04 7.26
CA GLY A 513 8.17 3.34 5.97
C GLY A 513 7.77 4.70 5.38
N ASP A 514 6.54 5.14 5.62
CA ASP A 514 6.04 6.45 5.21
C ASP A 514 6.67 7.60 6.03
N ILE A 515 6.83 7.43 7.34
CA ILE A 515 7.55 8.40 8.19
C ILE A 515 9.01 8.50 7.76
N LEU A 516 9.67 7.36 7.54
CA LEU A 516 11.07 7.30 7.12
C LEU A 516 11.29 7.99 5.77
N SER A 517 10.47 7.68 4.78
CA SER A 517 10.60 8.27 3.44
C SER A 517 10.33 9.78 3.45
N TYR A 518 9.34 10.24 4.23
CA TYR A 518 9.06 11.66 4.38
C TYR A 518 10.21 12.40 5.07
N CYS A 519 10.69 11.91 6.22
CA CYS A 519 11.81 12.49 6.95
C CYS A 519 13.09 12.53 6.09
N HIS A 520 13.31 11.53 5.24
CA HIS A 520 14.43 11.53 4.30
C HIS A 520 14.28 12.62 3.23
N ALA A 521 13.10 12.73 2.61
CA ALA A 521 12.85 13.76 1.60
C ALA A 521 13.00 15.18 2.18
N GLU A 522 12.50 15.40 3.40
CA GLU A 522 12.66 16.66 4.13
C GLU A 522 14.14 16.95 4.43
N ASN A 523 14.88 15.96 4.94
CA ASN A 523 16.32 16.12 5.22
C ASN A 523 17.12 16.43 3.94
N ALA A 524 16.81 15.80 2.81
CA ALA A 524 17.45 16.09 1.53
C ALA A 524 17.17 17.54 1.07
N ALA A 525 15.93 18.00 1.21
CA ALA A 525 15.56 19.39 0.92
C ALA A 525 16.26 20.38 1.87
N PHE A 526 16.38 20.04 3.15
CA PHE A 526 17.10 20.81 4.16
C PHE A 526 18.59 20.94 3.81
N LEU A 527 19.26 19.83 3.50
CA LEU A 527 20.68 19.81 3.14
C LEU A 527 20.96 20.60 1.85
N THR A 528 20.06 20.52 0.86
CA THR A 528 20.16 21.28 -0.39
C THR A 528 20.04 22.79 -0.13
N LYS A 529 19.05 23.22 0.66
CA LYS A 529 18.93 24.63 1.07
C LYS A 529 20.15 25.10 1.85
N GLN A 530 20.69 24.26 2.74
CA GLN A 530 21.88 24.60 3.52
C GLN A 530 23.12 24.74 2.63
N SER A 531 23.29 23.89 1.62
CA SER A 531 24.41 23.98 0.69
C SER A 531 24.29 25.22 -0.21
N GLU A 532 23.10 25.52 -0.72
CA GLU A 532 22.83 26.74 -1.50
C GLU A 532 23.14 28.01 -0.69
N MET A 533 22.71 28.08 0.57
CA MET A 533 23.01 29.23 1.43
C MET A 533 24.51 29.37 1.73
N ARG A 534 25.22 28.25 1.93
CA ARG A 534 26.68 28.27 2.11
C ARG A 534 27.39 28.82 0.87
N VAL A 535 26.92 28.47 -0.33
CA VAL A 535 27.43 29.00 -1.59
C VAL A 535 27.11 30.49 -1.74
N LEU A 536 25.92 30.92 -1.33
CA LEU A 536 25.47 32.31 -1.45
C LEU A 536 25.98 33.23 -0.32
N HIS A 537 26.73 32.72 0.66
CA HIS A 537 27.19 33.46 1.85
C HIS A 537 26.06 34.20 2.60
N VAL A 538 24.83 33.69 2.56
CA VAL A 538 23.69 34.29 3.25
C VAL A 538 23.58 33.71 4.66
N THR A 539 23.86 34.51 5.67
CA THR A 539 23.55 34.18 7.07
C THR A 539 22.10 34.58 7.37
N ALA A 540 21.14 33.72 7.05
CA ALA A 540 19.74 33.97 7.38
C ALA A 540 19.45 33.62 8.87
N PRO A 541 18.89 34.54 9.68
CA PRO A 541 18.57 34.28 11.09
C PRO A 541 17.29 33.44 11.31
N THR A 542 16.59 33.02 10.24
CA THR A 542 15.24 32.43 10.31
C THR A 542 15.13 30.99 9.78
N VAL A 543 16.25 30.34 9.45
CA VAL A 543 16.22 28.94 9.00
C VAL A 543 16.31 28.03 10.22
N HIS A 544 15.43 27.02 10.28
CA HIS A 544 15.49 25.98 11.31
C HIS A 544 16.92 25.47 11.46
N SER A 545 17.42 25.44 12.69
CA SER A 545 18.81 25.01 12.97
C SER A 545 19.01 23.51 12.78
N ALA A 546 17.92 22.74 12.72
CA ALA A 546 17.91 21.28 12.63
C ALA A 546 16.82 20.80 11.65
N PRO A 547 17.00 19.61 11.05
CA PRO A 547 15.98 18.96 10.22
C PRO A 547 14.81 18.46 11.07
N LEU A 548 13.63 18.29 10.45
CA LEU A 548 12.37 17.95 11.14
C LEU A 548 12.48 16.65 11.96
N PHE A 549 13.19 15.65 11.43
CA PHE A 549 13.34 14.36 12.10
C PHE A 549 14.10 14.47 13.44
N SER A 550 15.02 15.43 13.58
CA SER A 550 15.80 15.63 14.81
C SER A 550 14.91 16.11 15.96
N ASP A 551 14.06 17.09 15.68
CA ASP A 551 13.08 17.61 16.63
C ASP A 551 12.03 16.53 16.96
N PHE A 552 11.57 15.79 15.95
CA PHE A 552 10.65 14.66 16.13
C PHE A 552 11.21 13.61 17.08
N CYS A 553 12.44 13.12 16.85
CA CYS A 553 13.08 12.16 17.74
C CYS A 553 13.27 12.72 19.16
N SER A 554 13.58 14.01 19.29
CA SER A 554 13.74 14.66 20.59
C SER A 554 12.44 14.68 21.40
N ILE A 555 11.29 14.92 20.77
CA ILE A 555 10.01 14.88 21.51
C ILE A 555 9.63 13.45 21.88
N LEU A 556 9.93 12.46 21.03
CA LEU A 556 9.71 11.04 21.35
C LEU A 556 10.54 10.59 22.55
N GLU A 557 11.80 11.01 22.63
CA GLU A 557 12.66 10.78 23.79
C GLU A 557 12.08 11.44 25.05
N ALA A 558 11.65 12.70 24.96
CA ALA A 558 11.04 13.41 26.09
C ALA A 558 9.78 12.70 26.60
N LYS A 559 8.89 12.29 25.69
CA LYS A 559 7.68 11.52 26.01
C LYS A 559 8.00 10.20 26.70
N TYR A 560 9.01 9.47 26.22
CA TYR A 560 9.46 8.25 26.89
C TYR A 560 9.95 8.54 28.31
N THR A 561 10.71 9.63 28.53
CA THR A 561 11.17 10.00 29.87
C THR A 561 10.03 10.38 30.82
N GLU A 562 8.95 10.96 30.31
CA GLU A 562 7.74 11.26 31.08
C GLU A 562 6.95 9.99 31.46
N LEU A 563 6.87 9.02 30.53
CA LEU A 563 6.23 7.73 30.76
C LEU A 563 7.01 6.83 31.72
N ASN A 564 8.33 7.00 31.78
CA ASN A 564 9.19 6.13 32.56
C ASN A 564 9.06 6.42 34.06
N SER A 565 8.62 5.42 34.82
CA SER A 565 8.60 5.51 36.28
C SER A 565 10.01 5.28 36.85
N GLN A 566 10.31 5.84 38.04
CA GLN A 566 11.59 5.55 38.71
C GLN A 566 11.73 4.06 39.15
N THR A 567 10.63 3.30 39.14
CA THR A 567 10.55 1.93 39.65
C THR A 567 10.67 0.85 38.58
N GLN A 568 10.12 1.09 37.39
CA GLN A 568 10.06 0.11 36.29
C GLN A 568 10.09 0.83 34.94
N TRP A 569 10.80 0.24 33.98
CA TRP A 569 10.83 0.73 32.61
C TRP A 569 9.52 0.45 31.87
N SER A 570 9.02 1.46 31.15
CA SER A 570 7.94 1.29 30.18
C SER A 570 8.45 0.69 28.87
N LEU A 571 7.55 0.05 28.11
CA LEU A 571 7.84 -0.51 26.79
C LEU A 571 8.46 0.57 25.88
N PRO A 572 9.64 0.34 25.26
CA PRO A 572 10.43 1.38 24.62
C PRO A 572 9.95 1.72 23.20
N LEU A 573 8.64 1.76 22.95
CA LEU A 573 8.08 1.96 21.61
C LEU A 573 8.53 3.31 20.99
N PHE A 574 8.43 4.40 21.74
CA PHE A 574 8.89 5.72 21.26
C PHE A 574 10.40 5.78 21.00
N LEU A 575 11.19 5.09 21.82
CA LEU A 575 12.64 5.00 21.61
C LEU A 575 12.98 4.15 20.39
N GLN A 576 12.26 3.05 20.17
CA GLN A 576 12.42 2.19 19.00
C GLN A 576 12.10 2.94 17.70
N VAL A 577 11.01 3.73 17.68
CA VAL A 577 10.67 4.62 16.55
C VAL A 577 11.78 5.64 16.31
N ALA A 578 12.22 6.34 17.37
CA ALA A 578 13.30 7.32 17.26
C ALA A 578 14.61 6.69 16.76
N TYR A 579 14.96 5.51 17.26
CA TYR A 579 16.14 4.75 16.83
C TYR A 579 16.02 4.36 15.36
N GLN A 580 14.85 3.86 14.93
CA GLN A 580 14.60 3.51 13.54
C GLN A 580 14.79 4.70 12.59
N VAL A 581 14.31 5.89 12.96
CA VAL A 581 14.53 7.12 12.18
C VAL A 581 16.01 7.47 12.12
N TRP A 582 16.69 7.59 13.27
CA TRP A 582 18.12 7.94 13.32
C TRP A 582 19.02 6.97 12.55
N THR A 583 18.69 5.67 12.55
CA THR A 583 19.52 4.66 11.90
C THR A 583 19.42 4.70 10.37
N ASN A 584 18.36 5.30 9.84
CA ASN A 584 18.05 5.37 8.41
C ASN A 584 18.29 6.77 7.79
N MET A 585 18.59 7.79 8.60
CA MET A 585 18.92 9.13 8.09
C MET A 585 20.41 9.25 7.76
N PRO A 586 20.78 9.81 6.60
CA PRO A 586 22.17 10.08 6.24
C PRO A 586 22.67 11.31 7.00
N VAL A 587 23.28 11.10 8.18
CA VAL A 587 23.82 12.16 9.03
C VAL A 587 25.30 11.89 9.32
N SER A 588 26.14 12.92 9.22
CA SER A 588 27.59 12.82 9.40
C SER A 588 28.03 12.87 10.87
N ASP A 589 27.25 13.51 11.73
CA ASP A 589 27.49 13.59 13.18
C ASP A 589 26.14 13.59 13.92
N ASP A 590 25.87 12.52 14.68
CA ASP A 590 24.62 12.37 15.44
C ASP A 590 24.77 12.80 16.90
N GLY A 591 25.92 13.35 17.31
CA GLY A 591 26.18 13.72 18.70
C GLY A 591 26.04 12.56 19.69
N GLY A 592 26.15 11.31 19.22
CA GLY A 592 25.96 10.09 20.01
C GLY A 592 24.50 9.66 20.22
N ALA A 593 23.52 10.25 19.54
CA ALA A 593 22.09 9.92 19.69
C ALA A 593 21.79 8.44 19.41
N ARG A 594 22.32 7.87 18.33
CA ARG A 594 22.17 6.43 17.98
C ARG A 594 22.65 5.51 19.11
N THR A 595 23.81 5.80 19.65
CA THR A 595 24.40 5.02 20.75
C THR A 595 23.59 5.16 22.03
N ARG A 596 23.13 6.37 22.36
CA ARG A 596 22.28 6.65 23.52
C ARG A 596 20.95 5.91 23.45
N LEU A 597 20.24 6.01 22.32
CA LEU A 597 18.96 5.32 22.10
C LEU A 597 19.12 3.81 22.19
N ARG A 598 20.14 3.25 21.52
CA ARG A 598 20.47 1.82 21.59
C ARG A 598 20.70 1.34 23.03
N GLN A 599 21.41 2.14 23.84
CA GLN A 599 21.64 1.84 25.25
C GLN A 599 20.35 1.78 26.07
N LEU A 600 19.50 2.80 25.94
CA LEU A 600 18.23 2.88 26.68
C LEU A 600 17.30 1.72 26.33
N ILE A 601 17.16 1.40 25.04
CA ILE A 601 16.33 0.29 24.57
C ILE A 601 16.85 -1.04 25.12
N MET A 602 18.17 -1.24 25.10
CA MET A 602 18.78 -2.46 25.63
C MET A 602 18.66 -2.58 27.14
N CYS A 603 18.65 -1.47 27.90
CA CYS A 603 18.40 -1.52 29.35
C CYS A 603 17.05 -2.17 29.67
N TYR A 604 15.98 -1.76 28.97
CA TYR A 604 14.64 -2.34 29.11
C TYR A 604 14.65 -3.85 28.85
N TRP A 605 15.22 -4.27 27.71
CA TRP A 605 15.22 -5.69 27.34
C TRP A 605 16.12 -6.55 28.23
N CYS A 606 17.24 -6.01 28.72
CA CYS A 606 18.09 -6.71 29.67
C CYS A 606 17.36 -6.90 31.01
N GLU A 607 16.71 -5.87 31.56
CA GLU A 607 15.97 -5.98 32.82
C GLU A 607 14.86 -7.04 32.76
N THR A 608 14.04 -7.00 31.70
CA THR A 608 12.97 -7.97 31.46
C THR A 608 13.47 -9.40 31.21
N THR A 609 14.61 -9.56 30.53
CA THR A 609 15.16 -10.90 30.25
C THR A 609 15.86 -11.50 31.48
N LEU A 610 16.37 -10.67 32.41
CA LEU A 610 17.02 -11.16 33.64
C LEU A 610 16.05 -11.90 34.58
N GLU A 611 14.75 -11.69 34.45
CA GLU A 611 13.72 -12.44 35.18
C GLU A 611 13.47 -13.85 34.61
N SER A 612 13.90 -14.10 33.37
CA SER A 612 13.68 -15.37 32.68
C SER A 612 14.77 -16.41 32.99
N ASN A 613 14.44 -17.71 32.85
CA ASN A 613 15.40 -18.81 32.95
C ASN A 613 16.18 -19.00 31.63
N ALA A 614 16.88 -17.94 31.19
CA ALA A 614 17.74 -17.99 30.01
C ALA A 614 19.13 -18.58 30.31
N ASP A 615 19.97 -18.69 29.27
CA ASP A 615 21.34 -19.18 29.36
C ASP A 615 22.18 -18.34 30.38
N PRO A 616 22.91 -18.98 31.30
CA PRO A 616 23.66 -18.30 32.36
C PRO A 616 24.68 -17.28 31.83
N THR A 617 25.33 -17.54 30.70
CA THR A 617 26.32 -16.61 30.14
C THR A 617 25.66 -15.38 29.55
N SER A 618 24.50 -15.57 28.90
CA SER A 618 23.65 -14.46 28.41
C SER A 618 23.19 -13.58 29.56
N LEU A 619 22.74 -14.18 30.67
CA LEU A 619 22.30 -13.44 31.86
C LEU A 619 23.44 -12.65 32.51
N LEU A 620 24.65 -13.21 32.57
CA LEU A 620 25.83 -12.50 33.08
C LEU A 620 26.22 -11.32 32.19
N LEU A 621 26.18 -11.46 30.87
CA LEU A 621 26.46 -10.37 29.92
C LEU A 621 25.45 -9.22 30.06
N MET A 622 24.16 -9.54 30.19
CA MET A 622 23.10 -8.54 30.43
C MET A 622 23.30 -7.82 31.76
N ALA A 623 23.67 -8.55 32.82
CA ALA A 623 23.98 -7.96 34.12
C ALA A 623 25.23 -7.05 34.09
N ASP A 624 26.28 -7.50 33.40
CA ASP A 624 27.53 -6.73 33.20
C ASP A 624 27.25 -5.44 32.39
N PHE A 625 26.35 -5.49 31.41
CA PHE A 625 25.91 -4.31 30.66
C PHE A 625 25.12 -3.30 31.51
N LEU A 626 24.13 -3.76 32.28
CA LEU A 626 23.35 -2.89 33.15
C LEU A 626 24.25 -2.20 34.19
N TRP A 627 25.20 -2.94 34.77
CA TRP A 627 26.18 -2.37 35.69
C TRP A 627 27.03 -1.28 35.02
N LEU A 628 27.48 -1.51 33.78
CA LEU A 628 28.28 -0.57 33.02
C LEU A 628 27.52 0.73 32.70
N ILE A 629 26.23 0.64 32.33
CA ILE A 629 25.39 1.82 32.09
C ILE A 629 25.06 2.54 33.40
N GLY A 630 24.80 1.82 34.48
CA GLY A 630 24.50 2.42 35.80
C GLY A 630 25.60 3.33 36.35
N SER A 631 26.84 3.17 35.89
CA SER A 631 27.96 4.07 36.21
C SER A 631 27.91 5.41 35.46
N THR A 632 27.06 5.53 34.44
CA THR A 632 26.86 6.73 33.63
C THR A 632 25.58 7.45 34.03
N LYS A 633 25.33 8.67 33.53
CA LYS A 633 24.19 9.54 33.89
C LYS A 633 22.79 8.98 33.52
N CYS A 634 22.64 7.66 33.39
CA CYS A 634 21.36 6.98 33.21
C CYS A 634 20.97 6.34 34.55
N PRO A 635 19.85 6.72 35.17
CA PRO A 635 19.46 6.16 36.46
C PRO A 635 19.12 4.67 36.29
N MET A 636 19.92 3.79 36.89
CA MET A 636 19.50 2.42 37.15
C MET A 636 18.25 2.45 38.03
N THR A 637 17.21 1.74 37.62
CA THR A 637 16.04 1.49 38.47
C THR A 637 16.48 0.72 39.72
N THR A 638 15.78 0.90 40.83
CA THR A 638 16.06 0.10 42.05
C THR A 638 15.87 -1.40 41.78
N LEU A 639 14.95 -1.73 40.86
CA LEU A 639 14.64 -3.09 40.44
C LEU A 639 15.79 -3.75 39.66
N SER A 640 16.36 -3.09 38.65
CA SER A 640 17.54 -3.60 37.92
C SER A 640 18.71 -3.90 38.85
N SER A 641 18.97 -3.05 39.85
CA SER A 641 20.05 -3.28 40.81
C SER A 641 19.86 -4.57 41.63
N ASN A 642 18.61 -4.88 42.01
CA ASN A 642 18.27 -6.10 42.75
C ASN A 642 18.36 -7.35 41.86
N LEU A 643 17.93 -7.24 40.61
CA LEU A 643 18.03 -8.34 39.63
C LEU A 643 19.49 -8.67 39.31
N VAL A 644 20.32 -7.67 39.02
CA VAL A 644 21.77 -7.85 38.78
C VAL A 644 22.43 -8.55 39.96
N LYS A 645 22.12 -8.14 41.19
CA LYS A 645 22.63 -8.78 42.42
C LYS A 645 22.17 -10.24 42.53
N THR A 646 20.96 -10.56 42.10
CA THR A 646 20.41 -11.92 42.15
C THR A 646 21.10 -12.82 41.12
N VAL A 647 21.33 -12.33 39.91
CA VAL A 647 22.04 -13.06 38.85
C VAL A 647 23.51 -13.28 39.22
N TYR A 648 24.22 -12.27 39.73
CA TYR A 648 25.60 -12.46 40.19
C TYR A 648 25.71 -13.44 41.35
N LYS A 649 24.73 -13.51 42.26
CA LYS A 649 24.70 -14.54 43.31
C LYS A 649 24.47 -15.95 42.76
N LYS A 650 23.64 -16.08 41.73
CA LYS A 650 23.22 -17.39 41.19
C LYS A 650 24.24 -17.97 40.21
N HIS A 651 24.82 -17.12 39.36
CA HIS A 651 25.65 -17.52 38.23
C HIS A 651 27.04 -16.86 38.19
N GLY A 652 27.25 -15.79 38.97
CA GLY A 652 28.50 -15.02 38.96
C GLY A 652 29.59 -15.57 39.88
N THR A 653 30.76 -14.93 39.82
CA THR A 653 31.90 -15.22 40.71
C THR A 653 31.89 -14.32 41.96
N ASN A 654 32.66 -14.68 42.98
CA ASN A 654 32.80 -13.84 44.18
C ASN A 654 33.34 -12.43 43.83
N ALA A 655 34.23 -12.33 42.83
CA ALA A 655 34.76 -11.06 42.33
C ALA A 655 33.67 -10.18 41.69
N ASP A 656 32.64 -10.78 41.06
CA ASP A 656 31.51 -10.04 40.50
C ASP A 656 30.67 -9.39 41.60
N MET A 657 30.45 -10.11 42.69
CA MET A 657 29.72 -9.60 43.86
C MET A 657 30.50 -8.52 44.61
N GLU A 658 31.83 -8.62 44.68
CA GLU A 658 32.69 -7.58 45.26
C GLU A 658 32.71 -6.32 44.38
N ARG A 659 32.79 -6.47 43.05
CA ARG A 659 32.67 -5.36 42.09
C ARG A 659 31.32 -4.67 42.22
N PHE A 660 30.24 -5.43 42.29
CA PHE A 660 28.89 -4.87 42.43
C PHE A 660 28.74 -4.05 43.72
N LYS A 661 29.30 -4.53 44.84
CA LYS A 661 29.25 -3.82 46.13
C LYS A 661 30.15 -2.58 46.17
N SER A 662 31.33 -2.66 45.59
CA SER A 662 32.31 -1.56 45.59
C SER A 662 31.98 -0.48 44.56
N GLY A 663 31.21 -0.81 43.52
CA GLY A 663 30.91 0.10 42.40
C GLY A 663 32.14 0.45 41.56
N GLN A 664 33.28 -0.22 41.76
CA GLN A 664 34.55 0.05 41.11
C GLN A 664 35.19 -1.26 40.62
N GLY A 665 35.89 -1.21 39.48
CA GLY A 665 36.61 -2.36 38.91
C GLY A 665 36.41 -2.52 37.41
N THR A 666 37.17 -3.44 36.82
CA THR A 666 37.04 -3.84 35.41
C THR A 666 36.06 -5.00 35.26
N LEU A 667 35.32 -5.03 34.15
CA LEU A 667 34.44 -6.15 33.84
C LEU A 667 35.25 -7.38 33.43
N PRO A 668 34.83 -8.59 33.83
CA PRO A 668 35.44 -9.82 33.38
C PRO A 668 35.09 -10.08 31.92
N VAL A 669 36.01 -10.74 31.23
CA VAL A 669 35.75 -11.22 29.87
C VAL A 669 34.98 -12.53 29.97
N ARG A 670 33.82 -12.59 29.31
CA ARG A 670 32.92 -13.75 29.30
C ARG A 670 32.99 -14.55 28.01
N GLU A 671 33.49 -13.95 26.93
CA GLU A 671 33.47 -14.50 25.58
C GLU A 671 34.79 -14.21 24.84
N THR A 672 35.11 -15.08 23.88
CA THR A 672 36.29 -14.96 23.01
C THR A 672 35.88 -14.86 21.55
N CYS A 673 36.76 -14.29 20.74
CA CYS A 673 36.54 -14.14 19.31
C CYS A 673 36.65 -15.49 18.60
N GLY A 674 35.61 -15.89 17.85
CA GLY A 674 35.63 -17.12 17.05
C GLY A 674 36.74 -17.17 15.99
N MET A 675 37.25 -16.02 15.54
CA MET A 675 38.30 -15.94 14.51
C MET A 675 39.73 -16.04 15.07
N CYS A 676 39.99 -15.45 16.23
CA CYS A 676 41.36 -15.27 16.74
C CYS A 676 41.54 -15.60 18.23
N THR A 677 40.49 -16.14 18.86
CA THR A 677 40.40 -16.52 20.29
C THR A 677 40.74 -15.43 21.31
N ALA A 678 41.02 -14.21 20.86
CA ALA A 678 41.24 -13.05 21.71
C ALA A 678 39.99 -12.69 22.52
N GLU A 679 40.22 -12.10 23.69
CA GLU A 679 39.18 -11.63 24.60
C GLU A 679 38.28 -10.58 23.94
N VAL A 680 36.97 -10.67 24.19
CA VAL A 680 35.98 -9.69 23.72
C VAL A 680 35.33 -9.00 24.94
N PRO A 681 35.82 -7.83 25.35
CA PRO A 681 35.26 -7.10 26.48
C PRO A 681 33.87 -6.55 26.13
N ILE A 682 32.98 -6.50 27.12
CA ILE A 682 31.69 -5.81 26.98
C ILE A 682 31.91 -4.30 27.17
N THR A 683 31.39 -3.50 26.23
CA THR A 683 31.54 -2.04 26.21
C THR A 683 30.19 -1.35 26.21
N LYS A 684 30.20 0.00 26.26
CA LYS A 684 28.99 0.83 26.17
C LYS A 684 28.28 0.68 24.81
N THR A 685 29.01 0.24 23.78
CA THR A 685 28.51 -0.03 22.43
C THR A 685 28.28 -1.53 22.26
N VAL A 686 27.37 -2.10 23.06
CA VAL A 686 27.17 -3.56 23.17
C VAL A 686 27.07 -4.26 21.83
N MET A 687 26.29 -3.72 20.90
CA MET A 687 26.01 -4.39 19.62
C MET A 687 27.18 -4.38 18.62
N GLU A 688 28.22 -3.58 18.86
CA GLU A 688 29.41 -3.47 18.01
C GLU A 688 30.65 -3.90 18.82
N PRO A 689 30.76 -5.19 19.20
CA PRO A 689 31.93 -5.69 19.90
C PRO A 689 33.16 -5.67 19.01
N VAL A 690 34.30 -5.30 19.59
CA VAL A 690 35.61 -5.41 18.96
C VAL A 690 36.47 -6.30 19.85
N CYS A 691 37.12 -7.30 19.28
CA CYS A 691 38.02 -8.16 20.04
C CYS A 691 39.34 -7.44 20.36
N GLY A 692 40.14 -7.98 21.30
CA GLY A 692 41.45 -7.41 21.65
C GLY A 692 42.42 -7.24 20.48
N ASN A 693 42.23 -8.00 19.39
CA ASN A 693 43.02 -7.91 18.15
C ASN A 693 42.39 -7.02 17.06
N GLY A 694 41.25 -6.36 17.32
CA GLY A 694 40.63 -5.40 16.39
C GLY A 694 39.62 -5.97 15.39
N HIS A 695 39.21 -7.25 15.50
CA HIS A 695 38.12 -7.78 14.67
C HIS A 695 36.77 -7.23 15.16
N ALA A 696 36.00 -6.64 14.24
CA ALA A 696 34.61 -6.28 14.47
C ALA A 696 33.73 -7.53 14.38
N LEU A 697 32.94 -7.79 15.43
CA LEU A 697 32.03 -8.92 15.53
C LEU A 697 30.60 -8.41 15.71
N GLU A 698 29.61 -9.29 15.63
CA GLU A 698 28.20 -8.97 15.83
C GLU A 698 27.66 -9.70 17.07
N ARG A 699 26.80 -9.03 17.86
CA ARG A 699 26.08 -9.67 18.97
C ARG A 699 24.63 -9.92 18.62
N CYS A 700 24.09 -11.03 19.11
CA CYS A 700 22.67 -11.31 19.08
C CYS A 700 21.91 -10.29 19.95
N PHE A 701 20.95 -9.54 19.38
CA PHE A 701 20.19 -8.57 20.18
C PHE A 701 19.26 -9.21 21.22
N VAL A 702 19.02 -10.52 21.15
CA VAL A 702 18.19 -11.27 22.11
C VAL A 702 19.02 -11.77 23.29
N THR A 703 20.16 -12.41 23.03
CA THR A 703 20.99 -13.08 24.06
C THR A 703 22.27 -12.32 24.42
N LEU A 704 22.59 -11.25 23.70
CA LEU A 704 23.87 -10.54 23.74
C LEU A 704 25.09 -11.43 23.46
N ARG A 705 24.95 -12.69 23.05
CA ARG A 705 26.10 -13.52 22.70
C ARG A 705 26.68 -13.13 21.35
N ILE A 706 27.97 -13.38 21.17
CA ILE A 706 28.63 -13.20 19.87
C ILE A 706 28.11 -14.24 18.88
N ILE A 707 27.87 -13.81 17.64
CA ILE A 707 27.50 -14.69 16.53
C ILE A 707 28.81 -15.04 15.78
N ASP A 708 29.28 -16.27 15.91
CA ASP A 708 30.55 -16.74 15.35
C ASP A 708 30.39 -17.70 14.16
N SER A 709 29.34 -18.54 14.14
CA SER A 709 29.15 -19.59 13.12
C SER A 709 27.72 -20.13 13.01
N ALA A 710 26.73 -19.25 12.94
CA ALA A 710 25.34 -19.69 12.79
C ALA A 710 24.97 -19.93 11.31
N THR A 711 24.49 -21.14 10.98
CA THR A 711 23.92 -21.49 9.66
C THR A 711 22.62 -20.73 9.38
N VAL A 712 21.88 -20.40 10.44
CA VAL A 712 20.62 -19.65 10.39
C VAL A 712 20.72 -18.43 11.30
N VAL A 713 20.53 -17.25 10.73
CA VAL A 713 20.56 -15.97 11.45
C VAL A 713 19.35 -15.14 11.06
N TRP A 714 18.72 -14.53 12.06
CA TRP A 714 17.71 -13.52 11.86
C TRP A 714 18.37 -12.17 11.71
N LYS A 715 18.07 -11.47 10.63
CA LYS A 715 18.60 -10.14 10.36
C LYS A 715 17.49 -9.13 10.30
N CYS A 716 17.64 -8.05 11.05
CA CYS A 716 16.74 -6.93 10.97
C CYS A 716 17.06 -6.11 9.71
N MET A 717 16.09 -6.02 8.83
CA MET A 717 16.16 -5.23 7.61
C MET A 717 16.41 -3.73 7.90
N VAL A 718 15.73 -3.16 8.89
CA VAL A 718 15.75 -1.73 9.14
C VAL A 718 17.03 -1.24 9.83
N CYS A 719 17.48 -1.94 10.87
CA CYS A 719 18.63 -1.51 11.66
C CYS A 719 19.88 -2.38 11.48
N GLU A 720 19.79 -3.44 10.67
CA GLU A 720 20.85 -4.42 10.38
C GLU A 720 21.34 -5.23 11.59
N ALA A 721 20.61 -5.20 12.70
CA ALA A 721 20.94 -6.00 13.86
C ALA A 721 20.66 -7.49 13.63
N PHE A 722 21.52 -8.34 14.19
CA PHE A 722 21.44 -9.79 14.05
C PHE A 722 20.91 -10.45 15.32
N ALA A 723 20.23 -11.57 15.15
CA ALA A 723 19.87 -12.48 16.21
C ALA A 723 20.05 -13.92 15.77
N HIS A 724 20.46 -14.76 16.73
CA HIS A 724 20.48 -16.20 16.57
C HIS A 724 19.50 -16.80 17.57
N PHE A 725 18.52 -17.53 17.05
CA PHE A 725 17.44 -18.16 17.81
C PHE A 725 17.00 -19.43 17.06
N ASN A 726 16.90 -20.54 17.79
CA ASN A 726 16.76 -21.88 17.21
C ASN A 726 15.29 -22.31 16.97
N ASP A 727 14.34 -21.44 17.24
CA ASP A 727 12.91 -21.77 17.11
C ASP A 727 12.46 -21.49 15.67
N GLU A 728 12.00 -22.53 14.96
CA GLU A 728 11.72 -22.46 13.52
C GLU A 728 10.38 -21.81 13.16
N ASP A 729 9.45 -21.71 14.12
CA ASP A 729 8.05 -21.35 13.87
C ASP A 729 7.65 -19.93 14.31
N VAL A 730 8.61 -19.08 14.71
CA VAL A 730 8.31 -17.76 15.30
C VAL A 730 8.77 -16.62 14.40
N GLU A 731 7.82 -15.73 14.01
CA GLU A 731 8.16 -14.43 13.42
C GLU A 731 8.92 -13.59 14.44
N MET A 732 10.19 -13.27 14.15
CA MET A 732 11.03 -12.52 15.08
C MET A 732 10.89 -11.01 14.88
N VAL A 733 10.58 -10.29 15.96
CA VAL A 733 10.61 -8.82 16.01
C VAL A 733 11.94 -8.33 16.60
N CYS A 734 12.56 -7.34 15.95
CA CYS A 734 13.80 -6.74 16.41
C CYS A 734 13.61 -5.97 17.71
N ARG A 735 14.31 -6.35 18.77
CA ARG A 735 14.27 -5.64 20.07
C ARG A 735 14.74 -4.18 19.98
N LEU A 736 15.59 -3.86 19.01
CA LEU A 736 16.17 -2.51 18.87
C LEU A 736 15.25 -1.51 18.17
N CYS A 737 14.59 -1.89 17.10
CA CYS A 737 13.79 -0.95 16.30
C CYS A 737 12.31 -1.35 16.20
N GLY A 738 11.92 -2.50 16.74
CA GLY A 738 10.53 -2.98 16.67
C GLY A 738 10.11 -3.50 15.29
N SER A 739 10.99 -3.46 14.28
CA SER A 739 10.67 -4.01 12.96
C SER A 739 10.85 -5.52 12.90
N PHE A 740 10.21 -6.16 11.92
CA PHE A 740 10.34 -7.59 11.68
C PHE A 740 11.72 -7.94 11.14
N CYS A 741 12.26 -9.06 11.62
CA CYS A 741 13.49 -9.65 11.13
C CYS A 741 13.20 -10.70 10.06
N GLN A 742 14.12 -10.81 9.11
CA GLN A 742 14.09 -11.85 8.10
C GLN A 742 15.02 -12.99 8.51
N LYS A 743 14.55 -14.23 8.34
CA LYS A 743 15.39 -15.43 8.48
C LYS A 743 16.32 -15.51 7.25
N ILE A 744 17.62 -15.56 7.50
CA ILE A 744 18.65 -15.75 6.48
C ILE A 744 19.34 -17.08 6.77
N GLU A 745 19.30 -17.97 5.79
CA GLU A 745 20.02 -19.25 5.81
C GLU A 745 21.21 -19.10 4.85
N TYR A 746 22.43 -19.27 5.37
CA TYR A 746 23.69 -19.08 4.65
C TYR A 746 24.22 -20.37 4.04
#